data_AF-A0A415HB45-F1
#
_entry.id   AF-A0A415HB45-F1
#
_cell.length_a   1.000
_cell.length_b   1.000
_cell.length_c   1.000
_cell.angle_alpha   90.00
_cell.angle_beta   90.00
_cell.angle_gamma   90.00
#
_symmetry.space_group_name_H-M   'P 1'
#
loop_
_entity.id
_entity.type
_entity.pdbx_description
1 polymer ?
#
loop_
_entity_poly.entity_id
_entity_poly.type
_entity_poly.pdbx_seq_one_letter_code
_entity_poly.pdbx_strand_id
1 'polypeptide(L)'
;MEKIWHKKKKTRILLIIIANVMVISMMLGVMSIMSYAELFDDLITGKLTQSYEDSYDFDTELMNSAYQVMSGIDSEQMFETDGKIDEDKLVDIQVYNNSETISGQNESGLSYRLGDLLNWYQKLIYSESTSYVGDTNTDSAELEGNDAEDLKAPIVCKLSDGSYHYYSQDDFNEKVLNGELKFVMTDGIGAETSEQILDELENVDISDRNEMTGEEKNFRGIEDAEGTMLYVDCWKYDGVLFREEAAPLEAENLLQIVNENSNWNGRLNEAYNMLESCIYQIGERYANYESLTEQYKEGDSNFFYYYLDLKSGKVVTNREELGQENNINDVAKSVRKMGKYVIVKSKLSEFETNIQEADAELWQSQTVYLSNADKGEFVFMTGVDTKYPVKDSYYKNAHFYEKYSPFVRGVSAGMILAFLIFFASVVWLVVIAGRTERDGELHLYKFDRCKTEIGAATVIFAWFVPSLLIVLFMGAAGIISQKTFAVGNGILSYETFFGMIGFGGLAVYTCNMFLVGILSLARRIKAGIAWKNSFLYSVVEFVKLLIRNARHIAKIIVLYLAYAAVHWVAYLASGWPSAFWSFVIFIVQTAGFVILVNWAVGRQKIKEGIEKISEGELDYKIDFEDIHGEQRKIAEQVNSIGSGLDAAVEKNMKSERLKTDLITNVSHDIKTPLTSIINYVNLLKQEKFDDPKIQRYIEVLEEKSQRLKTLTEDVVEASKVSSGNISLEFMNINMIELIQQTSGEFEEKFQARNLTQIMNLPEEDAIVRVDGRRMWRVLANIYNNAAKYAMEGTRIYADLQTLDGKVIFSLKNISEQPLNISSAEELTERFIRGDLSRSTEGSGLGLSIAKTLTTMMGGTFDLYLDGDLFKVVIIFDKID
;
A
#
# COMPACT_ATOMS: atom_id res chain seq x y z
N MET A 1 -17.41 44.93 -7.74
CA MET A 1 -16.13 44.18 -7.74
C MET A 1 -15.26 44.69 -6.60
N GLU A 2 -15.39 44.10 -5.41
CA GLU A 2 -14.53 44.44 -4.28
C GLU A 2 -13.09 43.97 -4.56
N LYS A 3 -12.14 44.92 -4.52
CA LYS A 3 -10.71 44.66 -4.63
C LYS A 3 -10.23 43.90 -3.40
N ILE A 4 -10.37 42.59 -3.46
CA ILE A 4 -9.89 41.64 -2.47
C ILE A 4 -8.35 41.62 -2.50
N TRP A 5 -7.72 42.42 -1.64
CA TRP A 5 -6.25 42.54 -1.51
C TRP A 5 -5.55 41.22 -1.17
N HIS A 6 -6.26 40.24 -0.62
CA HIS A 6 -5.76 38.93 -0.22
C HIS A 6 -5.57 37.92 -1.37
N LYS A 7 -5.90 38.28 -2.62
CA LYS A 7 -5.65 37.44 -3.83
C LYS A 7 -4.35 37.79 -4.56
N LYS A 8 -3.58 38.79 -4.10
CA LYS A 8 -2.35 39.25 -4.75
C LYS A 8 -1.22 38.23 -4.65
N LYS A 9 -0.44 38.07 -5.73
CA LYS A 9 0.78 37.22 -5.76
C LYS A 9 1.75 37.59 -4.64
N LYS A 10 1.85 38.88 -4.30
CA LYS A 10 2.70 39.39 -3.20
C LYS A 10 2.27 38.85 -1.83
N THR A 11 0.97 38.75 -1.56
CA THR A 11 0.44 38.23 -0.28
C THR A 11 0.78 36.76 -0.09
N ARG A 12 0.73 35.95 -1.17
CA ARG A 12 1.14 34.53 -1.11
C ARG A 12 2.61 34.37 -0.77
N ILE A 13 3.48 35.14 -1.42
CA ILE A 13 4.92 35.11 -1.16
C ILE A 13 5.18 35.52 0.29
N LEU A 14 4.52 36.59 0.77
CA LEU A 14 4.65 37.03 2.16
C LEU A 14 4.24 35.94 3.16
N LEU A 15 3.12 35.26 2.95
CA LEU A 15 2.67 34.18 3.85
C LEU A 15 3.62 32.97 3.85
N ILE A 16 4.22 32.63 2.70
CA ILE A 16 5.24 31.57 2.62
C ILE A 16 6.50 31.98 3.38
N ILE A 17 6.93 33.24 3.25
CA ILE A 17 8.07 33.77 4.01
C ILE A 17 7.76 33.72 5.51
N ILE A 18 6.60 34.22 5.94
CA ILE A 18 6.17 34.17 7.34
C ILE A 18 6.19 32.72 7.85
N ALA A 19 5.62 31.77 7.10
CA ALA A 19 5.61 30.36 7.49
C ALA A 19 7.04 29.80 7.69
N ASN A 20 7.98 30.11 6.79
CA ASN A 20 9.37 29.67 6.93
C ASN A 20 10.08 30.34 8.12
N VAL A 21 9.88 31.65 8.31
CA VAL A 21 10.47 32.38 9.46
C VAL A 21 9.95 31.81 10.77
N MET A 22 8.65 31.52 10.88
CA MET A 22 8.09 30.91 12.09
C MET A 22 8.67 29.51 12.36
N VAL A 23 8.90 28.70 11.32
CA VAL A 23 9.53 27.39 11.47
C VAL A 23 10.99 27.51 11.96
N ILE A 24 11.74 28.46 11.41
CA ILE A 24 13.11 28.77 11.89
C ILE A 24 13.06 29.24 13.34
N SER A 25 12.13 30.13 13.70
CA SER A 25 11.98 30.63 15.08
C SER A 25 11.64 29.51 16.06
N MET A 26 10.75 28.58 15.70
CA MET A 26 10.43 27.42 16.54
C MET A 26 11.66 26.52 16.72
N MET A 27 12.40 26.25 15.64
CA MET A 27 13.62 25.45 15.71
C MET A 27 14.69 26.09 16.59
N LEU A 28 14.98 27.39 16.41
CA LEU A 28 15.91 28.12 17.26
C LEU A 28 15.46 28.13 18.73
N GLY A 29 14.14 28.17 18.97
CA GLY A 29 13.56 28.03 20.30
C GLY A 29 13.87 26.67 20.93
N VAL A 30 13.62 25.56 20.21
CA VAL A 30 13.99 24.20 20.66
C VAL A 30 15.47 24.12 21.00
N MET A 31 16.35 24.59 20.10
CA MET A 31 17.80 24.55 20.32
C MET A 31 18.24 25.40 21.51
N SER A 32 17.61 26.55 21.73
CA SER A 32 17.89 27.39 22.89
C SER A 32 17.51 26.68 24.19
N ILE A 33 16.39 25.95 24.21
CA ILE A 33 15.95 25.18 25.37
C ILE A 33 16.88 23.97 25.61
N MET A 34 17.26 23.25 24.55
CA MET A 34 18.19 22.12 24.65
C MET A 34 19.58 22.52 25.15
N SER A 35 19.94 23.81 25.05
CA SER A 35 21.17 24.34 25.65
C SER A 35 21.11 24.41 27.18
N TYR A 36 19.93 24.19 27.77
CA TYR A 36 19.65 24.11 29.20
C TYR A 36 18.96 22.78 29.51
N ALA A 37 19.66 21.67 29.27
CA ALA A 37 19.11 20.31 29.37
C ALA A 37 18.40 20.05 30.71
N GLU A 38 18.97 20.51 31.82
CA GLU A 38 18.42 20.40 33.18
C GLU A 38 17.01 21.01 33.32
N LEU A 39 16.69 22.05 32.53
CA LEU A 39 15.37 22.72 32.57
C LEU A 39 14.35 22.11 31.60
N PHE A 40 14.80 21.22 30.71
CA PHE A 40 13.94 20.64 29.68
C PHE A 40 12.92 19.65 30.27
N ASP A 41 13.35 18.83 31.23
CA ASP A 41 12.47 17.88 31.89
C ASP A 41 11.40 18.59 32.72
N ASP A 42 11.76 19.69 33.41
CA ASP A 42 10.82 20.55 34.12
C ASP A 42 9.84 21.27 33.18
N LEU A 43 10.27 21.61 31.96
CA LEU A 43 9.39 22.18 30.95
C LEU A 43 8.34 21.15 30.48
N ILE A 44 8.76 19.90 30.24
CA ILE A 44 7.87 18.82 29.77
C ILE A 44 6.90 18.39 30.85
N THR A 45 7.38 18.27 32.10
CA THR A 45 6.56 17.87 33.25
C THR A 45 5.69 19.02 33.79
N GLY A 46 5.91 20.25 33.32
CA GLY A 46 5.15 21.43 33.75
C GLY A 46 5.61 22.04 35.08
N LYS A 47 6.70 21.50 35.66
CA LYS A 47 7.30 21.94 36.92
C LYS A 47 8.12 23.24 36.82
N LEU A 48 8.43 23.72 35.61
CA LEU A 48 9.22 24.93 35.37
C LEU A 48 8.63 26.24 35.98
N THR A 49 7.42 26.19 36.53
CA THR A 49 6.78 27.30 37.24
C THR A 49 7.01 27.31 38.75
N GLN A 50 7.57 26.23 39.29
CA GLN A 50 7.85 26.01 40.71
C GLN A 50 9.28 26.43 41.06
N SER A 51 9.63 26.42 42.35
CA SER A 51 10.99 26.70 42.80
C SER A 51 11.91 25.51 42.51
N TYR A 52 13.23 25.71 42.62
CA TYR A 52 14.20 24.65 42.34
C TYR A 52 13.96 23.41 43.21
N GLU A 53 13.52 23.57 44.46
CA GLU A 53 13.28 22.48 45.41
C GLU A 53 12.09 21.57 45.03
N ASP A 54 11.30 21.96 44.05
CA ASP A 54 10.21 21.15 43.48
C ASP A 54 10.54 20.67 42.05
N SER A 55 11.76 20.92 41.56
CA SER A 55 12.21 20.53 40.24
C SER A 55 12.60 19.06 40.16
N TYR A 56 12.55 18.49 38.95
CA TYR A 56 13.04 17.14 38.69
C TYR A 56 14.55 17.01 38.95
N ASP A 57 15.31 18.06 38.63
CA ASP A 57 16.76 18.11 38.86
C ASP A 57 17.11 18.03 40.35
N PHE A 58 16.35 18.73 41.21
CA PHE A 58 16.56 18.68 42.66
C PHE A 58 16.26 17.28 43.23
N ASP A 59 15.16 16.66 42.81
CA ASP A 59 14.81 15.29 43.23
C ASP A 59 15.90 14.29 42.83
N THR A 60 16.45 14.44 41.63
CA THR A 60 17.53 13.60 41.09
C THR A 60 18.84 13.82 41.84
N GLU A 61 19.25 15.08 42.07
CA GLU A 61 20.44 15.43 42.84
C GLU A 61 20.34 14.91 44.29
N LEU A 62 19.17 15.03 44.93
CA LEU A 62 18.94 14.53 46.28
C LEU A 62 19.10 13.00 46.36
N MET A 63 18.53 12.28 45.40
CA MET A 63 18.68 10.83 45.31
C MET A 63 20.15 10.44 45.07
N ASN A 64 20.84 11.13 44.17
CA ASN A 64 22.25 10.87 43.88
C ASN A 64 23.14 11.14 45.10
N SER A 65 22.93 12.24 45.83
CA SER A 65 23.65 12.51 47.07
C SER A 65 23.39 11.44 48.12
N ALA A 66 22.13 11.00 48.28
CA ALA A 66 21.80 9.92 49.20
C ALA A 66 22.45 8.59 48.81
N TYR A 67 22.43 8.23 47.52
CA TYR A 67 23.10 7.05 46.99
C TYR A 67 24.61 7.09 47.25
N GLN A 68 25.27 8.21 46.94
CA GLN A 68 26.71 8.40 47.17
C GLN A 68 27.07 8.23 48.64
N VAL A 69 26.31 8.86 49.54
CA VAL A 69 26.53 8.73 50.99
C VAL A 69 26.33 7.29 51.44
N MET A 70 25.26 6.62 51.01
CA MET A 70 25.01 5.24 51.38
C MET A 70 26.10 4.29 50.87
N SER A 71 26.59 4.50 49.64
CA SER A 71 27.72 3.76 49.10
C SER A 71 29.01 4.04 49.88
N GLY A 72 29.23 5.29 50.31
CA GLY A 72 30.36 5.65 51.17
C GLY A 72 30.32 4.98 52.54
N ILE A 73 29.12 4.85 53.14
CA ILE A 73 28.91 4.16 54.42
C ILE A 73 29.20 2.64 54.31
N ASP A 74 28.83 2.00 53.20
CA ASP A 74 29.21 0.60 52.92
C ASP A 74 30.74 0.48 52.80
N SER A 75 31.38 1.39 52.04
CA SER A 75 32.83 1.45 51.88
C SER A 75 33.60 1.71 53.18
N GLU A 76 33.08 2.52 54.11
CA GLU A 76 33.71 2.81 55.42
C GLU A 76 34.03 1.51 56.19
N GLN A 77 33.10 0.55 56.20
CA GLN A 77 33.28 -0.73 56.90
C GLN A 77 34.42 -1.57 56.32
N MET A 78 34.74 -1.36 55.05
CA MET A 78 35.78 -2.09 54.34
C MET A 78 37.18 -1.56 54.67
N PHE A 79 37.34 -0.25 54.81
CA PHE A 79 38.65 0.40 54.95
C PHE A 79 39.09 0.65 56.39
N GLU A 80 38.16 0.81 57.32
CA GLU A 80 38.50 1.16 58.70
C GLU A 80 38.81 -0.06 59.59
N THR A 81 39.72 0.15 60.54
CA THR A 81 39.93 -0.68 61.74
C THR A 81 39.91 0.26 62.95
N ASP A 82 39.07 0.00 63.95
CA ASP A 82 38.88 0.87 65.14
C ASP A 82 38.54 2.35 64.84
N GLY A 83 37.84 2.62 63.73
CA GLY A 83 37.34 3.96 63.38
C GLY A 83 38.37 4.87 62.70
N LYS A 84 39.44 4.28 62.15
CA LYS A 84 40.40 4.95 61.28
C LYS A 84 40.78 4.04 60.11
N ILE A 85 41.18 4.65 59.00
CA ILE A 85 41.77 3.92 57.88
C ILE A 85 42.96 3.09 58.35
N ASP A 86 42.97 1.84 57.94
CA ASP A 86 44.04 0.89 58.20
C ASP A 86 44.79 0.62 56.89
N GLU A 87 45.76 1.48 56.57
CA GLU A 87 46.58 1.35 55.35
C GLU A 87 47.37 0.04 55.31
N ASP A 88 47.65 -0.54 56.49
CA ASP A 88 48.37 -1.80 56.65
C ASP A 88 47.46 -3.03 56.50
N LYS A 89 46.16 -2.85 56.33
CA LYS A 89 45.19 -3.92 56.13
C LYS A 89 45.53 -4.71 54.87
N LEU A 90 45.64 -6.03 55.01
CA LEU A 90 46.00 -6.90 53.91
C LEU A 90 44.80 -7.17 53.00
N VAL A 91 44.99 -6.89 51.72
CA VAL A 91 44.04 -7.20 50.64
C VAL A 91 44.57 -8.40 49.88
N ASP A 92 43.92 -9.54 50.06
CA ASP A 92 44.14 -10.71 49.23
C ASP A 92 43.38 -10.57 47.90
N ILE A 93 44.12 -10.56 46.80
CA ILE A 93 43.59 -10.26 45.47
C ILE A 93 42.58 -11.31 45.02
N GLN A 94 42.81 -12.58 45.33
CA GLN A 94 41.88 -13.65 44.94
C GLN A 94 40.63 -13.66 45.80
N VAL A 95 40.76 -13.47 47.11
CA VAL A 95 39.60 -13.42 48.02
C VAL A 95 38.74 -12.20 47.71
N TYR A 96 39.35 -11.03 47.47
CA TYR A 96 38.63 -9.82 47.12
C TYR A 96 37.88 -9.98 45.80
N ASN A 97 38.54 -10.47 44.74
CA ASN A 97 37.88 -10.69 43.45
C ASN A 97 36.69 -11.67 43.53
N ASN A 98 36.70 -12.61 44.48
CA ASN A 98 35.62 -13.59 44.63
C ASN A 98 34.48 -13.13 45.56
N SER A 99 34.76 -12.24 46.50
CA SER A 99 33.83 -11.89 47.59
C SER A 99 33.51 -10.41 47.72
N GLU A 100 34.28 -9.54 47.07
CA GLU A 100 34.30 -8.08 47.25
C GLU A 100 34.54 -7.64 48.70
N THR A 101 35.17 -8.49 49.51
CA THR A 101 35.49 -8.19 50.91
C THR A 101 36.98 -8.29 51.20
N ILE A 102 37.47 -7.42 52.08
CA ILE A 102 38.86 -7.46 52.55
C ILE A 102 38.95 -8.43 53.73
N SER A 103 39.57 -9.59 53.52
CA SER A 103 39.75 -10.64 54.54
C SER A 103 40.72 -10.23 55.65
N GLY A 104 41.66 -9.32 55.37
CA GLY A 104 42.72 -8.93 56.29
C GLY A 104 43.79 -10.00 56.50
N GLN A 105 43.77 -11.09 55.73
CA GLN A 105 44.69 -12.22 55.83
C GLN A 105 45.21 -12.59 54.43
N ASN A 106 46.46 -13.06 54.35
CA ASN A 106 47.04 -13.59 53.12
C ASN A 106 46.63 -15.07 52.95
N GLU A 107 45.57 -15.32 52.18
CA GLU A 107 44.96 -16.66 52.03
C GLU A 107 45.42 -17.38 50.75
N SER A 108 45.51 -16.66 49.64
CA SER A 108 45.91 -17.16 48.33
C SER A 108 47.43 -17.06 48.09
N GLY A 109 48.14 -16.31 48.93
CA GLY A 109 49.56 -15.98 48.74
C GLY A 109 49.80 -14.77 47.83
N LEU A 110 48.74 -14.14 47.29
CA LEU A 110 48.82 -12.89 46.52
C LEU A 110 48.08 -11.78 47.27
N SER A 111 48.82 -11.04 48.10
CA SER A 111 48.27 -9.98 48.93
C SER A 111 49.10 -8.71 48.86
N TYR A 112 48.43 -7.56 48.93
CA TYR A 112 49.02 -6.23 49.00
C TYR A 112 48.52 -5.49 50.23
N ARG A 113 49.24 -4.44 50.67
CA ARG A 113 48.71 -3.51 51.66
C ARG A 113 47.68 -2.61 51.00
N LEU A 114 46.60 -2.31 51.70
CA LEU A 114 45.55 -1.43 51.21
C LEU A 114 46.11 -0.06 50.77
N GLY A 115 47.01 0.54 51.56
CA GLY A 115 47.63 1.83 51.23
C GLY A 115 48.40 1.82 49.90
N ASP A 116 49.07 0.70 49.59
CA ASP A 116 49.81 0.55 48.33
C ASP A 116 48.86 0.50 47.13
N LEU A 117 47.76 -0.26 47.23
CA LEU A 117 46.75 -0.33 46.17
C LEU A 117 46.03 1.01 45.94
N LEU A 118 45.75 1.75 47.01
CA LEU A 118 45.11 3.08 46.91
C LEU A 118 46.03 4.11 46.26
N ASN A 119 47.31 4.15 46.66
CA ASN A 119 48.31 5.00 46.03
C ASN A 119 48.50 4.64 44.55
N TRP A 120 48.50 3.34 44.24
CA TRP A 120 48.55 2.86 42.86
C TRP A 120 47.35 3.36 42.06
N TYR A 121 46.13 3.21 42.56
CA TYR A 121 44.93 3.74 41.93
C TYR A 121 44.97 5.26 41.70
N GLN A 122 45.44 6.04 42.68
CA GLN A 122 45.58 7.49 42.52
C GLN A 122 46.54 7.84 41.37
N LYS A 123 47.69 7.16 41.27
CA LYS A 123 48.60 7.35 40.15
C LYS A 123 47.93 7.05 38.82
N LEU A 124 47.14 5.99 38.72
CA LEU A 124 46.44 5.58 37.49
C LEU A 124 45.41 6.62 37.00
N ILE A 125 44.74 7.34 37.90
CA ILE A 125 43.73 8.34 37.52
C ILE A 125 44.36 9.69 37.18
N TYR A 126 45.47 10.04 37.82
CA TYR A 126 46.11 11.34 37.64
C TYR A 126 47.27 11.32 36.63
N SER A 127 47.68 10.16 36.12
CA SER A 127 48.63 10.05 35.00
C SER A 127 47.94 10.21 33.63
N GLU A 128 48.51 11.01 32.74
CA GLU A 128 48.11 11.04 31.31
C GLU A 128 48.51 9.75 30.57
N SER A 129 49.34 8.91 31.18
CA SER A 129 49.68 7.57 30.70
C SER A 129 48.70 6.54 31.26
N THR A 130 47.97 5.89 30.36
CA THR A 130 47.18 4.70 30.68
C THR A 130 48.13 3.57 31.10
N SER A 131 47.88 2.87 32.21
CA SER A 131 48.54 1.59 32.52
C SER A 131 48.23 0.50 31.49
N TYR A 132 47.25 0.76 30.63
CA TYR A 132 46.81 -0.12 29.57
C TYR A 132 47.69 0.07 28.33
N VAL A 133 48.66 -0.81 28.14
CA VAL A 133 49.10 -1.14 26.78
C VAL A 133 48.08 -2.15 26.30
N GLY A 134 47.02 -1.64 25.67
CA GLY A 134 46.05 -2.50 24.98
C GLY A 134 46.77 -3.36 23.96
N ASP A 135 46.16 -4.53 23.68
CA ASP A 135 46.44 -5.45 22.56
C ASP A 135 47.73 -5.12 21.81
N THR A 136 48.71 -6.03 21.83
CA THR A 136 50.08 -5.91 21.30
C THR A 136 50.22 -5.38 19.85
N ASN A 137 49.09 -5.08 19.20
CA ASN A 137 48.91 -4.28 18.00
C ASN A 137 49.01 -2.75 18.17
N THR A 138 49.15 -2.21 19.38
CA THR A 138 49.40 -0.77 19.55
C THR A 138 50.87 -0.50 19.27
N ASP A 139 51.16 0.15 18.12
CA ASP A 139 52.51 0.61 17.76
C ASP A 139 53.18 1.22 18.99
N SER A 140 54.34 0.68 19.38
CA SER A 140 55.22 1.19 20.44
C SER A 140 55.73 2.63 20.17
N ALA A 141 55.21 3.28 19.11
CA ALA A 141 55.54 4.63 18.67
C ALA A 141 54.71 5.74 19.33
N GLU A 142 53.68 5.44 20.13
CA GLU A 142 52.90 6.47 20.86
C GLU A 142 53.34 6.66 22.33
N LEU A 143 54.31 5.88 22.83
CA LEU A 143 54.94 6.11 24.14
C LEU A 143 56.19 7.00 23.97
N GLU A 144 56.04 8.32 24.12
CA GLU A 144 57.19 9.24 24.15
C GLU A 144 57.83 9.28 25.55
N GLY A 145 59.11 8.91 25.65
CA GLY A 145 59.96 9.14 26.83
C GLY A 145 60.51 7.87 27.49
N ASN A 146 61.10 8.02 28.68
CA ASN A 146 61.68 6.93 29.48
C ASN A 146 60.68 5.79 29.82
N ASP A 147 59.38 5.97 29.54
CA ASP A 147 58.33 5.00 29.86
C ASP A 147 58.30 3.75 28.96
N ALA A 148 58.96 3.76 27.79
CA ALA A 148 59.05 2.60 26.90
C ALA A 148 60.17 1.60 27.29
N GLU A 149 61.15 2.00 28.10
CA GLU A 149 62.24 1.12 28.55
C GLU A 149 61.84 0.20 29.73
N ASP A 150 60.77 0.54 30.46
CA ASP A 150 60.42 -0.10 31.75
C ASP A 150 59.42 -1.28 31.67
N LEU A 151 58.77 -1.56 30.53
CA LEU A 151 57.80 -2.66 30.37
C LEU A 151 58.20 -3.67 29.29
N LYS A 152 59.22 -4.47 29.59
CA LYS A 152 59.58 -5.66 28.79
C LYS A 152 58.74 -6.86 29.19
N ALA A 153 58.17 -7.57 28.20
CA ALA A 153 57.37 -8.76 28.45
C ALA A 153 58.24 -9.87 29.07
N PRO A 154 57.78 -10.57 30.13
CA PRO A 154 58.54 -11.65 30.72
C PRO A 154 58.69 -12.84 29.76
N ILE A 155 59.73 -13.63 29.96
CA ILE A 155 59.99 -14.85 29.21
C ILE A 155 59.41 -16.03 30.01
N VAL A 156 58.51 -16.79 29.39
CA VAL A 156 57.83 -17.95 30.00
C VAL A 156 58.50 -19.23 29.54
N CYS A 157 59.13 -19.96 30.44
CA CYS A 157 59.71 -21.26 30.16
C CYS A 157 58.92 -22.39 30.84
N LYS A 158 58.67 -23.49 30.12
CA LYS A 158 57.93 -24.65 30.61
C LYS A 158 58.88 -25.75 31.05
N LEU A 159 58.73 -26.25 32.28
CA LEU A 159 59.51 -27.34 32.84
C LEU A 159 59.02 -28.71 32.34
N SER A 160 59.86 -29.73 32.51
CA SER A 160 59.56 -31.12 32.13
C SER A 160 58.36 -31.73 32.87
N ASP A 161 58.06 -31.26 34.08
CA ASP A 161 56.93 -31.72 34.89
C ASP A 161 55.60 -31.01 34.53
N GLY A 162 55.64 -30.06 33.59
CA GLY A 162 54.51 -29.28 33.13
C GLY A 162 54.27 -27.97 33.87
N SER A 163 55.07 -27.65 34.90
CA SER A 163 55.07 -26.35 35.57
C SER A 163 55.78 -25.28 34.72
N TYR A 164 55.67 -24.02 35.11
CA TYR A 164 56.19 -22.86 34.38
C TYR A 164 57.20 -22.09 35.23
N HIS A 165 58.15 -21.42 34.58
CA HIS A 165 59.05 -20.46 35.21
C HIS A 165 59.04 -19.17 34.39
N TYR A 166 58.86 -18.05 35.05
CA TYR A 166 58.75 -16.73 34.46
C TYR A 166 60.01 -15.93 34.79
N TYR A 167 60.75 -15.53 33.76
CA TYR A 167 61.92 -14.67 33.88
C TYR A 167 61.59 -13.25 33.47
N SER A 168 62.20 -12.26 34.12
CA SER A 168 62.30 -10.94 33.48
C SER A 168 63.15 -11.07 32.22
N GLN A 169 62.85 -10.29 31.19
CA GLN A 169 63.57 -10.39 29.91
C GLN A 169 65.08 -10.16 30.08
N ASP A 170 65.48 -9.21 30.93
CA ASP A 170 66.88 -8.90 31.19
C ASP A 170 67.61 -10.02 31.97
N ASP A 171 66.98 -10.64 32.98
CA ASP A 171 67.57 -11.77 33.72
C ASP A 171 67.73 -13.01 32.82
N PHE A 172 66.72 -13.29 31.98
CA PHE A 172 66.80 -14.41 31.02
C PHE A 172 67.94 -14.22 30.03
N ASN A 173 68.05 -13.02 29.45
CA ASN A 173 69.09 -12.67 28.50
C ASN A 173 70.48 -12.78 29.14
N GLU A 174 70.66 -12.28 30.36
CA GLU A 174 71.92 -12.38 31.09
C GLU A 174 72.32 -13.84 31.34
N LYS A 175 71.38 -14.69 31.78
CA LYS A 175 71.62 -16.12 32.03
C LYS A 175 72.01 -16.88 30.77
N VAL A 176 71.41 -16.56 29.62
CA VAL A 176 71.77 -17.15 28.33
C VAL A 176 73.15 -16.70 27.88
N LEU A 177 73.46 -15.40 27.97
CA LEU A 177 74.75 -14.83 27.55
C LEU A 177 75.92 -15.29 28.43
N ASN A 178 75.67 -15.48 29.73
CA ASN A 178 76.66 -16.00 30.68
C ASN A 178 76.84 -17.54 30.58
N GLY A 179 76.03 -18.22 29.75
CA GLY A 179 76.10 -19.66 29.54
C GLY A 179 75.50 -20.50 30.68
N GLU A 180 74.71 -19.89 31.57
CA GLU A 180 73.92 -20.59 32.60
C GLU A 180 72.74 -21.33 31.97
N LEU A 181 72.15 -20.76 30.91
CA LEU A 181 71.08 -21.34 30.11
C LEU A 181 71.53 -21.50 28.66
N LYS A 182 71.32 -22.68 28.08
CA LYS A 182 71.76 -22.99 26.71
C LYS A 182 70.65 -23.61 25.88
N PHE A 183 70.32 -22.98 24.74
CA PHE A 183 69.35 -23.52 23.80
C PHE A 183 69.84 -24.80 23.11
N VAL A 184 68.98 -25.81 23.07
CA VAL A 184 69.19 -27.07 22.35
C VAL A 184 68.52 -26.97 20.99
N MET A 185 69.31 -26.93 19.91
CA MET A 185 68.80 -26.70 18.55
C MET A 185 68.11 -27.93 17.93
N THR A 186 67.16 -27.69 17.03
CA THR A 186 66.51 -28.73 16.23
C THR A 186 67.41 -29.19 15.09
N ASP A 187 67.53 -30.50 14.87
CA ASP A 187 68.40 -31.07 13.82
C ASP A 187 67.96 -30.62 12.41
N GLY A 188 68.88 -29.99 11.64
CA GLY A 188 68.69 -29.68 10.21
C GLY A 188 68.43 -28.21 9.85
N ILE A 189 68.39 -27.31 10.84
CA ILE A 189 68.29 -25.86 10.65
C ILE A 189 69.70 -25.25 10.72
N GLY A 190 69.95 -24.13 10.03
CA GLY A 190 71.24 -23.43 10.11
C GLY A 190 71.59 -23.13 11.57
N ALA A 191 72.88 -23.16 11.93
CA ALA A 191 73.31 -22.94 13.31
C ALA A 191 73.01 -21.50 13.74
N GLU A 192 71.82 -21.26 14.28
CA GLU A 192 71.50 -20.03 14.98
C GLU A 192 72.33 -19.94 16.26
N THR A 193 72.88 -18.76 16.54
CA THR A 193 73.54 -18.50 17.82
C THR A 193 72.49 -18.21 18.90
N SER A 194 72.83 -18.40 20.17
CA SER A 194 71.93 -18.01 21.27
C SER A 194 71.49 -16.54 21.16
N GLU A 195 72.36 -15.65 20.67
CA GLU A 195 72.04 -14.24 20.40
C GLU A 195 70.94 -14.07 19.33
N GLN A 196 70.93 -14.91 18.29
CA GLN A 196 69.89 -14.84 17.25
C GLN A 196 68.53 -15.30 17.77
N ILE A 197 68.49 -16.32 18.64
CA ILE A 197 67.24 -16.77 19.28
C ILE A 197 66.71 -15.73 20.29
N LEU A 198 67.60 -15.06 21.02
CA LEU A 198 67.19 -13.96 21.90
C LEU A 198 66.56 -12.81 21.12
N ASP A 199 67.16 -12.43 19.98
CA ASP A 199 66.63 -11.39 19.08
C ASP A 199 65.28 -11.79 18.46
N GLU A 200 65.11 -13.07 18.09
CA GLU A 200 63.82 -13.60 17.64
C GLU A 200 62.77 -13.51 18.76
N LEU A 201 63.08 -13.99 19.97
CA LEU A 201 62.16 -13.93 21.11
C LEU A 201 61.77 -12.50 21.48
N GLU A 202 62.67 -11.53 21.32
CA GLU A 202 62.43 -10.12 21.61
C GLU A 202 61.50 -9.45 20.58
N ASN A 203 61.64 -9.80 19.29
CA ASN A 203 60.98 -9.13 18.18
C ASN A 203 59.74 -9.86 17.59
N VAL A 204 59.27 -10.97 18.18
CA VAL A 204 58.03 -11.63 17.72
C VAL A 204 56.82 -10.73 17.89
N ASP A 205 56.09 -10.50 16.79
CA ASP A 205 54.78 -9.84 16.75
C ASP A 205 53.69 -10.80 17.24
N ILE A 206 52.99 -10.43 18.30
CA ILE A 206 52.13 -11.32 19.11
C ILE A 206 50.79 -11.63 18.39
N SER A 207 50.45 -10.89 17.33
CA SER A 207 49.23 -11.07 16.53
C SER A 207 49.22 -12.34 15.66
N ASP A 208 50.37 -13.00 15.47
CA ASP A 208 50.53 -14.15 14.55
C ASP A 208 50.40 -15.53 15.23
N ARG A 209 49.91 -15.62 16.48
CA ARG A 209 49.66 -16.92 17.15
C ARG A 209 48.35 -17.62 16.75
N ASN A 210 48.01 -17.61 15.45
CA ASN A 210 47.23 -18.70 14.87
C ASN A 210 48.19 -19.82 14.43
N GLU A 211 48.25 -20.89 15.23
CA GLU A 211 48.85 -22.18 14.85
C GLU A 211 50.35 -22.20 14.49
N MET A 212 51.24 -21.70 15.36
CA MET A 212 52.62 -22.25 15.37
C MET A 212 52.58 -23.68 15.92
N THR A 213 52.32 -24.64 15.04
CA THR A 213 52.54 -26.06 15.32
C THR A 213 54.02 -26.30 15.67
N GLY A 214 54.32 -27.28 16.53
CA GLY A 214 55.67 -27.53 17.05
C GLY A 214 56.76 -27.86 16.02
N GLU A 215 56.47 -27.78 14.71
CA GLU A 215 57.41 -27.99 13.60
C GLU A 215 58.16 -26.70 13.17
N GLU A 216 57.80 -25.51 13.68
CA GLU A 216 58.44 -24.23 13.32
C GLU A 216 59.38 -23.65 14.42
N LYS A 217 59.68 -24.40 15.49
CA LYS A 217 60.62 -23.95 16.54
C LYS A 217 62.05 -24.38 16.23
N ASN A 218 62.98 -23.41 16.21
CA ASN A 218 64.40 -23.65 15.95
C ASN A 218 65.14 -24.35 17.11
N PHE A 219 64.51 -24.47 18.28
CA PHE A 219 65.04 -25.16 19.47
C PHE A 219 64.03 -26.17 20.06
N ARG A 220 64.55 -27.20 20.74
CA ARG A 220 63.80 -28.29 21.40
C ARG A 220 63.72 -28.15 22.92
N GLY A 221 64.48 -27.23 23.51
CA GLY A 221 64.53 -27.00 24.95
C GLY A 221 65.75 -26.18 25.36
N ILE A 222 65.91 -25.97 26.67
CA ILE A 222 67.01 -25.24 27.28
C ILE A 222 67.67 -26.13 28.34
N GLU A 223 69.00 -26.27 28.26
CA GLU A 223 69.84 -26.98 29.22
C GLU A 223 70.53 -26.00 30.18
N ASP A 224 70.90 -26.49 31.36
CA ASP A 224 71.79 -25.79 32.27
C ASP A 224 73.27 -25.87 31.83
N ALA A 225 74.16 -25.19 32.56
CA ALA A 225 75.61 -25.22 32.34
C ALA A 225 76.23 -26.63 32.43
N GLU A 226 75.55 -27.61 33.04
CA GLU A 226 75.98 -28.99 33.21
C GLU A 226 75.44 -29.93 32.11
N GLY A 227 74.60 -29.42 31.21
CA GLY A 227 73.98 -30.17 30.09
C GLY A 227 72.71 -30.93 30.48
N THR A 228 72.08 -30.58 31.60
CA THR A 228 70.78 -31.15 32.02
C THR A 228 69.65 -30.32 31.45
N MET A 229 68.67 -30.97 30.81
CA MET A 229 67.51 -30.28 30.24
C MET A 229 66.60 -29.74 31.35
N LEU A 230 66.49 -28.40 31.44
CA LEU A 230 65.67 -27.69 32.42
C LEU A 230 64.28 -27.39 31.87
N TYR A 231 64.21 -26.84 30.65
CA TYR A 231 62.97 -26.38 30.04
C TYR A 231 62.71 -27.09 28.71
N VAL A 232 61.48 -27.57 28.52
CA VAL A 232 61.03 -28.21 27.29
C VAL A 232 60.52 -27.22 26.25
N ASP A 233 60.23 -25.98 26.67
CA ASP A 233 59.74 -24.92 25.80
C ASP A 233 59.98 -23.54 26.45
N CYS A 234 60.08 -22.48 25.66
CA CYS A 234 60.12 -21.11 26.16
C CYS A 234 59.56 -20.09 25.14
N TRP A 235 58.86 -19.05 25.58
CA TRP A 235 58.30 -18.01 24.69
C TRP A 235 58.15 -16.68 25.41
N LYS A 236 58.09 -15.58 24.65
CA LYS A 236 57.72 -14.26 25.16
C LYS A 236 56.26 -14.26 25.61
N TYR A 237 55.98 -13.78 26.81
CA TYR A 237 54.62 -13.69 27.35
C TYR A 237 53.74 -12.84 26.42
N ASP A 238 52.59 -13.41 26.05
CA ASP A 238 51.62 -12.88 25.08
C ASP A 238 50.31 -12.41 25.74
N GLY A 239 50.27 -12.36 27.08
CA GLY A 239 49.14 -11.82 27.84
C GLY A 239 49.24 -10.32 28.08
N VAL A 240 48.24 -9.78 28.80
CA VAL A 240 48.20 -8.35 29.14
C VAL A 240 49.35 -8.02 30.09
N LEU A 241 50.14 -7.00 29.75
CA LEU A 241 51.21 -6.47 30.59
C LEU A 241 50.65 -5.42 31.52
N PHE A 242 51.08 -5.45 32.78
CA PHE A 242 50.63 -4.52 33.81
C PHE A 242 51.83 -3.99 34.58
N ARG A 243 51.96 -2.66 34.66
CA ARG A 243 53.07 -1.99 35.35
C ARG A 243 52.91 -2.08 36.85
N GLU A 244 53.72 -2.88 37.52
CA GLU A 244 53.69 -3.02 38.98
C GLU A 244 54.28 -1.79 39.68
N GLU A 245 53.45 -1.04 40.43
CA GLU A 245 53.88 0.14 41.21
C GLU A 245 54.20 -0.18 42.68
N ALA A 246 53.83 -1.38 43.14
CA ALA A 246 54.06 -1.86 44.50
C ALA A 246 54.35 -3.37 44.48
N ALA A 247 55.16 -3.83 45.43
CA ALA A 247 55.49 -5.25 45.58
C ALA A 247 54.44 -5.98 46.43
N PRO A 248 54.13 -7.26 46.13
CA PRO A 248 53.31 -8.10 47.01
C PRO A 248 53.98 -8.33 48.37
N LEU A 249 53.20 -8.69 49.40
CA LEU A 249 53.67 -8.72 50.80
C LEU A 249 54.92 -9.59 51.05
N GLU A 250 55.00 -10.76 50.42
CA GLU A 250 56.03 -11.79 50.68
C GLU A 250 56.97 -12.03 49.48
N ALA A 251 56.94 -11.16 48.46
CA ALA A 251 57.78 -11.29 47.26
C ALA A 251 58.15 -9.93 46.66
N GLU A 252 59.22 -9.88 45.87
CA GLU A 252 59.72 -8.65 45.26
C GLU A 252 58.84 -8.15 44.10
N ASN A 253 58.14 -9.05 43.41
CA ASN A 253 57.23 -8.77 42.30
C ASN A 253 56.29 -9.96 42.06
N LEU A 254 55.30 -9.78 41.17
CA LEU A 254 54.34 -10.83 40.84
C LEU A 254 54.97 -12.05 40.15
N LEU A 255 56.06 -11.86 39.39
CA LEU A 255 56.78 -12.96 38.75
C LEU A 255 57.33 -13.96 39.79
N GLN A 256 57.85 -13.47 40.90
CA GLN A 256 58.29 -14.33 42.00
C GLN A 256 57.12 -15.12 42.62
N ILE A 257 55.95 -14.51 42.80
CA ILE A 257 54.75 -15.21 43.31
C ILE A 257 54.34 -16.36 42.38
N VAL A 258 54.24 -16.13 41.08
CA VAL A 258 53.84 -17.20 40.12
C VAL A 258 54.91 -18.29 39.98
N ASN A 259 56.17 -18.00 40.31
CA ASN A 259 57.26 -18.97 40.31
C ASN A 259 57.30 -19.82 41.59
N GLU A 260 57.11 -19.21 42.75
CA GLU A 260 57.29 -19.88 44.05
C GLU A 260 56.00 -20.49 44.62
N ASN A 261 54.83 -19.95 44.24
CA ASN A 261 53.54 -20.43 44.72
C ASN A 261 52.86 -21.33 43.70
N SER A 262 52.69 -22.61 44.05
CA SER A 262 52.05 -23.61 43.18
C SER A 262 50.61 -23.27 42.78
N ASN A 263 49.90 -22.44 43.54
CA ASN A 263 48.52 -22.01 43.21
C ASN A 263 48.47 -20.99 42.07
N TRP A 264 49.57 -20.28 41.83
CA TRP A 264 49.69 -19.20 40.84
C TRP A 264 50.56 -19.57 39.64
N ASN A 265 51.29 -20.68 39.71
CA ASN A 265 52.09 -21.17 38.59
C ASN A 265 51.25 -21.40 37.33
N GLY A 266 51.68 -20.84 36.20
CA GLY A 266 50.93 -20.89 34.94
C GLY A 266 49.79 -19.85 34.82
N ARG A 267 49.50 -19.06 35.85
CA ARG A 267 48.31 -18.19 35.95
C ARG A 267 48.63 -16.69 36.03
N LEU A 268 49.77 -16.26 35.46
CA LEU A 268 50.20 -14.85 35.49
C LEU A 268 49.16 -13.87 34.92
N ASN A 269 48.52 -14.21 33.79
CA ASN A 269 47.47 -13.36 33.19
C ASN A 269 46.24 -13.23 34.09
N GLU A 270 45.85 -14.30 34.79
CA GLU A 270 44.75 -14.22 35.76
C GLU A 270 45.14 -13.34 36.94
N ALA A 271 46.37 -13.47 37.46
CA ALA A 271 46.87 -12.65 38.55
C ALA A 271 46.89 -11.15 38.20
N TYR A 272 47.36 -10.78 37.00
CA TYR A 272 47.36 -9.39 36.54
C TYR A 272 45.93 -8.83 36.37
N ASN A 273 45.04 -9.56 35.69
CA ASN A 273 43.65 -9.11 35.50
C ASN A 273 42.92 -8.94 36.84
N MET A 274 43.12 -9.87 37.77
CA MET A 274 42.50 -9.79 39.10
C MET A 274 43.08 -8.62 39.90
N LEU A 275 44.39 -8.40 39.85
CA LEU A 275 45.05 -7.27 40.52
C LEU A 275 44.56 -5.93 39.97
N GLU A 276 44.52 -5.76 38.65
CA GLU A 276 43.98 -4.56 38.00
C GLU A 276 42.54 -4.31 38.42
N SER A 277 41.68 -5.33 38.33
CA SER A 277 40.28 -5.22 38.75
C SER A 277 40.16 -4.83 40.23
N CYS A 278 40.99 -5.41 41.10
CA CYS A 278 41.01 -5.06 42.51
C CYS A 278 41.41 -3.60 42.71
N ILE A 279 42.46 -3.09 42.04
CA ILE A 279 42.93 -1.71 42.16
C ILE A 279 41.81 -0.73 41.79
N TYR A 280 41.15 -0.93 40.64
CA TYR A 280 40.05 -0.08 40.21
C TYR A 280 38.84 -0.15 41.15
N GLN A 281 38.39 -1.35 41.51
CA GLN A 281 37.22 -1.51 42.37
C GLN A 281 37.44 -0.95 43.77
N ILE A 282 38.61 -1.23 44.38
CA ILE A 282 38.98 -0.70 45.70
C ILE A 282 39.12 0.82 45.63
N GLY A 283 39.75 1.32 44.57
CA GLY A 283 39.91 2.75 44.34
C GLY A 283 38.59 3.50 44.17
N GLU A 284 37.66 3.00 43.37
CA GLU A 284 36.33 3.59 43.21
C GLU A 284 35.54 3.57 44.52
N ARG A 285 35.60 2.45 45.25
CA ARG A 285 34.99 2.34 46.59
C ARG A 285 35.62 3.32 47.58
N TYR A 286 36.93 3.56 47.49
CA TYR A 286 37.64 4.54 48.30
C TYR A 286 37.25 5.97 47.93
N ALA A 287 37.08 6.29 46.66
CA ALA A 287 36.58 7.60 46.23
C ALA A 287 35.18 7.89 46.82
N ASN A 288 34.30 6.88 46.87
CA ASN A 288 32.99 7.01 47.53
C ASN A 288 33.11 7.26 49.04
N TYR A 289 34.08 6.62 49.71
CA TYR A 289 34.39 6.88 51.12
C TYR A 289 34.97 8.30 51.32
N GLU A 290 35.89 8.74 50.47
CA GLU A 290 36.47 10.09 50.53
C GLU A 290 35.40 11.18 50.32
N SER A 291 34.47 10.97 49.39
CA SER A 291 33.30 11.84 49.22
C SER A 291 32.46 11.96 50.50
N LEU A 292 32.29 10.87 51.26
CA LEU A 292 31.58 10.90 52.55
C LEU A 292 32.29 11.81 53.58
N THR A 293 33.62 11.73 53.65
CA THR A 293 34.44 12.42 54.66
C THR A 293 34.78 13.86 54.31
N GLU A 294 34.90 14.19 53.02
CA GLU A 294 35.32 15.51 52.55
C GLU A 294 34.17 16.30 51.91
N GLN A 295 33.42 15.73 50.96
CA GLN A 295 32.38 16.46 50.20
C GLN A 295 31.13 16.74 51.03
N TYR A 296 30.72 15.80 51.89
CA TYR A 296 29.51 15.93 52.72
C TYR A 296 29.79 16.32 54.17
N LYS A 297 31.00 16.81 54.46
CA LYS A 297 31.42 17.22 55.80
C LYS A 297 30.55 18.33 56.39
N GLU A 298 30.41 18.33 57.72
CA GLU A 298 29.65 19.37 58.42
C GLU A 298 30.17 20.77 58.08
N GLY A 299 29.30 21.64 57.57
CA GLY A 299 29.65 23.01 57.17
C GLY A 299 30.09 23.18 55.71
N ASP A 300 30.42 22.09 55.01
CA ASP A 300 30.85 22.10 53.61
C ASP A 300 29.77 21.62 52.63
N SER A 301 28.62 21.15 53.13
CA SER A 301 27.45 20.80 52.32
C SER A 301 26.13 21.29 52.93
N ASN A 302 25.16 21.62 52.08
CA ASN A 302 23.77 21.85 52.45
C ASN A 302 23.00 20.54 52.66
N PHE A 303 23.56 19.40 52.23
CA PHE A 303 23.00 18.06 52.38
C PHE A 303 23.33 17.48 53.76
N PHE A 304 22.33 16.85 54.37
CA PHE A 304 22.42 16.17 55.65
C PHE A 304 22.10 14.69 55.47
N TYR A 305 22.79 13.85 56.23
CA TYR A 305 22.44 12.45 56.35
C TYR A 305 22.60 11.94 57.79
N TYR A 306 21.81 10.92 58.10
CA TYR A 306 21.85 10.15 59.34
C TYR A 306 21.51 8.70 59.03
N TYR A 307 22.44 7.80 59.30
CA TYR A 307 22.27 6.36 59.16
C TYR A 307 22.44 5.70 60.52
N LEU A 308 21.47 4.87 60.91
CA LEU A 308 21.50 4.05 62.10
C LEU A 308 21.30 2.59 61.72
N ASP A 309 22.30 1.77 62.00
CA ASP A 309 22.17 0.32 61.98
C ASP A 309 21.58 -0.13 63.34
N LEU A 310 20.35 -0.65 63.34
CA LEU A 310 19.66 -1.04 64.57
C LEU A 310 20.26 -2.31 65.21
N LYS A 311 21.09 -3.07 64.48
CA LYS A 311 21.74 -4.28 64.99
C LYS A 311 23.03 -3.96 65.73
N SER A 312 23.90 -3.13 65.14
CA SER A 312 25.15 -2.71 65.78
C SER A 312 24.96 -1.51 66.73
N GLY A 313 23.91 -0.71 66.53
CA GLY A 313 23.73 0.58 67.20
C GLY A 313 24.69 1.66 66.68
N LYS A 314 25.46 1.40 65.61
CA LYS A 314 26.38 2.35 65.01
C LYS A 314 25.58 3.45 64.29
N VAL A 315 25.93 4.70 64.58
CA VAL A 315 25.38 5.89 63.93
C VAL A 315 26.45 6.51 63.04
N VAL A 316 26.10 6.81 61.79
CA VAL A 316 26.95 7.53 60.83
C VAL A 316 26.20 8.76 60.35
N THR A 317 26.77 9.94 60.56
CA THR A 317 26.14 11.23 60.23
C THR A 317 27.20 12.31 60.01
N ASN A 318 26.88 13.29 59.17
CA ASN A 318 27.69 14.50 59.02
C ASN A 318 27.34 15.61 60.02
N ARG A 319 26.60 15.32 61.10
CA ARG A 319 26.42 16.27 62.21
C ARG A 319 26.67 15.61 63.55
N GLU A 320 27.77 16.00 64.19
CA GLU A 320 28.21 15.35 65.44
C GLU A 320 27.17 15.49 66.56
N GLU A 321 26.51 16.65 66.67
CA GLU A 321 25.48 16.90 67.69
C GLU A 321 24.29 15.94 67.58
N LEU A 322 23.89 15.58 66.36
CA LEU A 322 22.78 14.64 66.13
C LEU A 322 23.23 13.18 66.23
N GLY A 323 24.52 12.90 66.03
CA GLY A 323 25.10 11.57 66.23
C GLY A 323 25.10 11.12 67.69
N GLN A 324 25.10 12.08 68.63
CA GLN A 324 25.06 11.82 70.08
C GLN A 324 23.63 11.74 70.64
N GLU A 325 22.61 12.04 69.84
CA GLU A 325 21.21 12.00 70.26
C GLU A 325 20.70 10.54 70.30
N ASN A 326 20.24 10.12 71.48
CA ASN A 326 19.75 8.76 71.70
C ASN A 326 18.29 8.57 71.25
N ASN A 327 17.56 9.66 71.02
CA ASN A 327 16.16 9.62 70.58
C ASN A 327 16.03 9.88 69.07
N ILE A 328 15.79 8.81 68.31
CA ILE A 328 15.53 8.84 66.86
C ILE A 328 14.41 9.82 66.49
N ASN A 329 13.40 9.99 67.34
CA ASN A 329 12.30 10.92 67.07
C ASN A 329 12.73 12.39 67.12
N ASP A 330 13.73 12.72 67.93
CA ASP A 330 14.26 14.08 68.02
C ASP A 330 15.19 14.39 66.84
N VAL A 331 15.97 13.40 66.38
CA VAL A 331 16.70 13.47 65.09
C VAL A 331 15.72 13.70 63.94
N ALA A 332 14.65 12.90 63.85
CA ALA A 332 13.63 13.05 62.81
C ALA A 332 12.93 14.43 62.86
N LYS A 333 12.70 15.01 64.05
CA LYS A 333 12.18 16.38 64.16
C LYS A 333 13.15 17.43 63.62
N SER A 334 14.45 17.24 63.82
CA SER A 334 15.49 18.13 63.26
C SER A 334 15.55 18.02 61.74
N VAL A 335 15.46 16.81 61.19
CA VAL A 335 15.40 16.56 59.74
C VAL A 335 14.15 17.20 59.11
N ARG A 336 12.97 17.05 59.73
CA ARG A 336 11.72 17.68 59.25
C ARG A 336 11.75 19.21 59.23
N LYS A 337 12.66 19.84 59.98
CA LYS A 337 12.85 21.30 59.96
C LYS A 337 13.78 21.75 58.84
N MET A 338 14.45 20.81 58.15
CA MET A 338 15.17 21.09 56.91
C MET A 338 14.15 21.39 55.81
N GLY A 339 14.60 22.08 54.74
CA GLY A 339 13.68 22.55 53.70
C GLY A 339 13.04 21.38 52.94
N LYS A 340 13.86 20.42 52.50
CA LYS A 340 13.41 19.18 51.87
C LYS A 340 14.05 17.98 52.57
N TYR A 341 13.30 16.89 52.74
CA TYR A 341 13.80 15.73 53.48
C TYR A 341 13.18 14.41 53.00
N VAL A 342 13.90 13.33 53.27
CA VAL A 342 13.45 11.94 53.07
C VAL A 342 13.86 11.12 54.29
N ILE A 343 12.93 10.32 54.82
CA ILE A 343 13.17 9.36 55.89
C ILE A 343 12.78 7.99 55.36
N VAL A 344 13.76 7.10 55.30
CA VAL A 344 13.62 5.72 54.86
C VAL A 344 13.87 4.78 56.04
N LYS A 345 12.98 3.81 56.22
CA LYS A 345 13.12 2.73 57.20
C LYS A 345 12.91 1.39 56.51
N SER A 346 13.15 0.29 57.23
CA SER A 346 13.05 -1.06 56.67
C SER A 346 11.69 -1.40 56.05
N LYS A 347 10.58 -0.76 56.47
CA LYS A 347 9.25 -0.95 55.87
C LYS A 347 8.84 0.26 55.04
N LEU A 348 8.34 0.00 53.83
CA LEU A 348 7.82 1.02 52.91
C LEU A 348 6.70 1.86 53.54
N SER A 349 5.88 1.26 54.40
CA SER A 349 4.80 1.95 55.12
C SER A 349 5.28 3.04 56.08
N GLU A 350 6.59 3.09 56.38
CA GLU A 350 7.20 4.06 57.28
C GLU A 350 8.07 5.08 56.53
N PHE A 351 8.02 5.10 55.19
CA PHE A 351 8.65 6.13 54.36
C PHE A 351 7.95 7.48 54.57
N GLU A 352 8.73 8.54 54.75
CA GLU A 352 8.23 9.88 55.01
C GLU A 352 9.04 10.94 54.26
N THR A 353 8.37 11.86 53.58
CA THR A 353 9.02 12.97 52.84
C THR A 353 8.03 14.12 52.63
N ASN A 354 8.53 15.33 52.40
CA ASN A 354 7.76 16.50 51.94
C ASN A 354 7.94 16.81 50.44
N ILE A 355 8.54 15.89 49.68
CA ILE A 355 8.68 15.95 48.22
C ILE A 355 7.41 15.38 47.58
N GLN A 356 6.75 16.16 46.71
CA GLN A 356 5.40 15.84 46.21
C GLN A 356 5.34 14.58 45.34
N GLU A 357 6.43 14.21 44.66
CA GLU A 357 6.47 13.11 43.68
C GLU A 357 7.62 12.11 43.94
N ALA A 358 8.12 12.03 45.17
CA ALA A 358 9.17 11.07 45.50
C ALA A 358 8.67 9.61 45.36
N ASP A 359 9.43 8.81 44.62
CA ASP A 359 9.17 7.37 44.47
C ASP A 359 9.65 6.61 45.71
N ALA A 360 8.70 6.33 46.62
CA ALA A 360 8.98 5.64 47.87
C ALA A 360 9.58 4.23 47.67
N GLU A 361 9.17 3.51 46.61
CA GLU A 361 9.67 2.16 46.32
C GLU A 361 11.10 2.22 45.81
N LEU A 362 11.41 3.18 44.94
CA LEU A 362 12.78 3.42 44.47
C LEU A 362 13.70 3.80 45.63
N TRP A 363 13.31 4.78 46.45
CA TRP A 363 14.07 5.19 47.63
C TRP A 363 14.29 4.01 48.59
N GLN A 364 13.24 3.24 48.89
CA GLN A 364 13.37 2.10 49.79
C GLN A 364 14.28 1.01 49.20
N SER A 365 14.09 0.62 47.94
CA SER A 365 14.84 -0.47 47.31
C SER A 365 16.33 -0.15 47.18
N GLN A 366 16.68 1.08 46.79
CA GLN A 366 18.07 1.54 46.71
C GLN A 366 18.72 1.56 48.09
N THR A 367 18.03 2.10 49.09
CA THR A 367 18.54 2.15 50.47
C THR A 367 18.71 0.74 51.05
N VAL A 368 17.75 -0.16 50.82
CA VAL A 368 17.82 -1.56 51.26
C VAL A 368 19.00 -2.29 50.60
N TYR A 369 19.18 -2.13 49.28
CA TYR A 369 20.28 -2.75 48.54
C TYR A 369 21.65 -2.34 49.09
N LEU A 370 21.90 -1.04 49.24
CA LEU A 370 23.19 -0.51 49.70
C LEU A 370 23.44 -0.73 51.20
N SER A 371 22.39 -0.84 52.02
CA SER A 371 22.54 -1.16 53.45
C SER A 371 22.94 -2.62 53.71
N ASN A 372 23.08 -3.45 52.66
CA ASN A 372 23.41 -4.87 52.75
C ASN A 372 22.41 -5.63 53.67
N ALA A 373 21.12 -5.35 53.46
CA ALA A 373 19.99 -5.64 54.36
C ALA A 373 19.66 -7.13 54.60
N ASP A 374 20.50 -8.07 54.17
CA ASP A 374 20.40 -9.47 54.61
C ASP A 374 20.74 -9.64 56.12
N LYS A 375 21.09 -8.55 56.83
CA LYS A 375 21.58 -8.60 58.21
C LYS A 375 20.91 -7.70 59.26
N GLY A 376 19.90 -6.85 58.98
CA GLY A 376 19.25 -6.07 60.07
C GLY A 376 18.21 -5.00 59.68
N GLU A 377 17.48 -4.49 60.67
CA GLU A 377 16.63 -3.28 60.55
C GLU A 377 17.51 -2.01 60.54
N PHE A 378 17.16 -0.99 59.77
CA PHE A 378 17.93 0.26 59.67
C PHE A 378 17.02 1.50 59.64
N VAL A 379 17.61 2.67 59.91
CA VAL A 379 16.97 3.97 59.73
C VAL A 379 17.92 4.89 58.96
N PHE A 380 17.48 5.38 57.80
CA PHE A 380 18.20 6.38 57.02
C PHE A 380 17.36 7.66 56.93
N MET A 381 17.95 8.80 57.26
CA MET A 381 17.30 10.10 57.15
C MET A 381 18.22 11.06 56.41
N THR A 382 17.67 11.80 55.46
CA THR A 382 18.39 12.84 54.74
C THR A 382 17.55 14.10 54.60
N GLY A 383 18.21 15.24 54.48
CA GLY A 383 17.55 16.50 54.13
C GLY A 383 18.51 17.55 53.62
N VAL A 384 17.98 18.58 52.99
CA VAL A 384 18.75 19.69 52.43
C VAL A 384 18.29 21.00 53.05
N ASP A 385 19.23 21.84 53.48
CA ASP A 385 18.94 23.22 53.86
C ASP A 385 18.72 24.07 52.60
N THR A 386 17.46 24.27 52.24
CA THR A 386 17.04 25.02 51.04
C THR A 386 17.26 26.53 51.16
N LYS A 387 17.87 27.01 52.25
CA LYS A 387 18.42 28.39 52.32
C LYS A 387 19.80 28.48 51.68
N TYR A 388 20.41 27.34 51.36
CA TYR A 388 21.73 27.19 50.76
C TYR A 388 22.82 28.06 51.41
N PRO A 389 23.05 27.96 52.74
CA PRO A 389 24.12 28.68 53.41
C PRO A 389 25.52 28.34 52.84
N VAL A 390 25.70 27.14 52.30
CA VAL A 390 26.94 26.66 51.69
C VAL A 390 26.86 26.74 50.16
N LYS A 391 27.98 27.02 49.47
CA LYS A 391 28.03 27.16 48.00
C LYS A 391 28.38 25.84 47.28
N ASP A 392 27.66 24.77 47.61
CA ASP A 392 27.80 23.44 47.02
C ASP A 392 27.04 23.29 45.68
N SER A 393 26.81 22.05 45.22
CA SER A 393 26.04 21.76 44.00
C SER A 393 24.60 22.28 44.09
N TYR A 394 23.92 22.06 45.21
CA TYR A 394 22.55 22.54 45.44
C TYR A 394 22.44 24.07 45.29
N TYR A 395 23.39 24.84 45.85
CA TYR A 395 23.41 26.30 45.66
C TYR A 395 23.59 26.69 44.18
N LYS A 396 24.52 26.03 43.48
CA LYS A 396 24.81 26.32 42.06
C LYS A 396 23.61 26.03 41.18
N ASN A 397 22.97 24.87 41.36
CA ASN A 397 21.81 24.45 40.57
C ASN A 397 20.59 25.31 40.89
N ALA A 398 20.35 25.66 42.16
CA ALA A 398 19.30 26.61 42.53
C ALA A 398 19.49 27.97 41.83
N HIS A 399 20.70 28.53 41.90
CA HIS A 399 21.00 29.81 41.27
C HIS A 399 20.94 29.73 39.72
N PHE A 400 21.34 28.59 39.13
CA PHE A 400 21.21 28.36 37.69
C PHE A 400 19.73 28.31 37.28
N TYR A 401 18.92 27.54 38.00
CA TYR A 401 17.49 27.39 37.76
C TYR A 401 16.75 28.73 37.87
N GLU A 402 16.98 29.51 38.92
CA GLU A 402 16.37 30.84 39.07
C GLU A 402 16.75 31.80 37.94
N LYS A 403 18.00 31.75 37.49
CA LYS A 403 18.51 32.63 36.44
C LYS A 403 17.95 32.30 35.05
N TYR A 404 17.83 31.02 34.71
CA TYR A 404 17.52 30.57 33.33
C TYR A 404 16.08 30.09 33.15
N SER A 405 15.36 29.67 34.20
CA SER A 405 13.95 29.26 34.08
C SER A 405 13.02 30.35 33.49
N PRO A 406 13.18 31.66 33.75
CA PRO A 406 12.34 32.68 33.11
C PRO A 406 12.62 32.79 31.60
N PHE A 407 13.88 32.59 31.19
CA PHE A 407 14.27 32.59 29.78
C PHE A 407 13.65 31.41 29.03
N VAL A 408 13.78 30.19 29.57
CA VAL A 408 13.19 28.97 28.98
C VAL A 408 11.67 29.10 28.86
N ARG A 409 10.98 29.65 29.87
CA ARG A 409 9.54 29.95 29.81
C ARG A 409 9.21 30.96 28.70
N GLY A 410 9.98 32.03 28.58
CA GLY A 410 9.81 33.05 27.53
C GLY A 410 9.99 32.50 26.12
N VAL A 411 11.03 31.70 25.90
CA VAL A 411 11.29 31.02 24.62
C VAL A 411 10.15 30.07 24.26
N SER A 412 9.69 29.27 25.24
CA SER A 412 8.58 28.33 25.05
C SER A 412 7.28 29.03 24.64
N ALA A 413 6.93 30.14 25.30
CA ALA A 413 5.78 30.97 24.91
C ALA A 413 5.95 31.56 23.50
N GLY A 414 7.16 31.99 23.15
CA GLY A 414 7.50 32.47 21.81
C GLY A 414 7.32 31.39 20.74
N MET A 415 7.69 30.15 21.01
CA MET A 415 7.48 29.01 20.12
C MET A 415 6.00 28.72 19.88
N ILE A 416 5.18 28.76 20.94
CA ILE A 416 3.71 28.59 20.82
C ILE A 416 3.14 29.69 19.92
N LEU A 417 3.53 30.95 20.13
CA LEU A 417 3.09 32.06 19.29
C LEU A 417 3.53 31.88 17.83
N ALA A 418 4.78 31.46 17.60
CA ALA A 418 5.29 31.18 16.26
C ALA A 418 4.51 30.05 15.57
N PHE A 419 4.16 28.99 16.30
CA PHE A 419 3.30 27.91 15.80
C PHE A 419 1.92 28.42 15.39
N LEU A 420 1.28 29.27 16.21
CA LEU A 420 -0.02 29.85 15.89
C LEU A 420 0.02 30.72 14.64
N ILE A 421 1.07 31.54 14.48
CA ILE A 421 1.28 32.37 13.28
C ILE A 421 1.53 31.50 12.04
N PHE A 422 2.35 30.45 12.17
CA PHE A 422 2.60 29.46 11.12
C PHE A 422 1.28 28.81 10.68
N PHE A 423 0.51 28.30 11.64
CA PHE A 423 -0.76 27.63 11.39
C PHE A 423 -1.76 28.55 10.70
N ALA A 424 -1.94 29.78 11.21
CA ALA A 424 -2.78 30.79 10.57
C ALA A 424 -2.34 31.10 9.13
N SER A 425 -1.02 31.16 8.88
CA SER A 425 -0.47 31.37 7.54
C SER A 425 -0.76 30.21 6.59
N VAL A 426 -0.63 28.97 7.04
CA VAL A 426 -0.96 27.77 6.27
C VAL A 426 -2.45 27.71 5.95
N VAL A 427 -3.32 27.94 6.93
CA VAL A 427 -4.78 28.00 6.74
C VAL A 427 -5.14 29.05 5.69
N TRP A 428 -4.53 30.24 5.78
CA TRP A 428 -4.76 31.30 4.80
C TRP A 428 -4.30 30.89 3.39
N LEU A 429 -3.11 30.30 3.27
CA LEU A 429 -2.58 29.80 1.99
C LEU A 429 -3.51 28.72 1.39
N VAL A 430 -4.03 27.81 2.21
CA VAL A 430 -5.00 26.79 1.80
C VAL A 430 -6.29 27.45 1.28
N VAL A 431 -6.84 28.47 1.96
CA VAL A 431 -8.06 29.18 1.53
C VAL A 431 -7.88 29.86 0.17
N ILE A 432 -6.73 30.49 -0.08
CA ILE A 432 -6.45 31.17 -1.36
C ILE A 432 -5.87 30.26 -2.44
N ALA A 433 -5.53 29.01 -2.14
CA ALA A 433 -4.91 28.08 -3.08
C ALA A 433 -5.74 27.94 -4.37
N GLY A 434 -5.05 28.04 -5.52
CA GLY A 434 -5.62 27.89 -6.87
C GLY A 434 -6.35 29.09 -7.45
N ARG A 435 -6.68 30.14 -6.67
CA ARG A 435 -7.46 31.29 -7.19
C ARG A 435 -6.56 32.41 -7.72
N THR A 436 -6.71 32.88 -8.96
CA THR A 436 -5.85 33.99 -9.44
C THR A 436 -6.47 35.37 -9.24
N GLU A 437 -5.65 36.42 -9.28
CA GLU A 437 -6.09 37.81 -9.18
C GLU A 437 -6.86 38.28 -10.43
N ARG A 438 -6.66 37.62 -11.59
CA ARG A 438 -7.20 38.05 -12.88
C ARG A 438 -8.68 37.71 -13.06
N ASP A 439 -9.09 36.51 -12.67
CA ASP A 439 -10.43 35.97 -12.90
C ASP A 439 -11.11 35.45 -11.62
N GLY A 440 -10.35 35.26 -10.54
CA GLY A 440 -10.86 34.63 -9.31
C GLY A 440 -11.21 33.15 -9.47
N GLU A 441 -10.99 32.58 -10.66
CA GLU A 441 -11.29 31.19 -10.99
C GLU A 441 -10.22 30.25 -10.45
N LEU A 442 -10.58 28.97 -10.35
CA LEU A 442 -9.71 27.93 -9.85
C LEU A 442 -8.80 27.41 -10.97
N HIS A 443 -7.51 27.68 -10.86
CA HIS A 443 -6.47 27.21 -11.76
C HIS A 443 -5.68 26.05 -11.15
N LEU A 444 -5.51 24.99 -11.92
CA LEU A 444 -4.68 23.82 -11.59
C LEU A 444 -3.32 23.93 -12.28
N TYR A 445 -2.25 23.67 -11.55
CA TYR A 445 -0.91 23.55 -12.12
C TYR A 445 -0.73 22.20 -12.84
N LYS A 446 0.33 22.07 -13.66
CA LYS A 446 0.66 20.80 -14.33
C LYS A 446 0.82 19.65 -13.33
N PHE A 447 1.46 19.90 -12.20
CA PHE A 447 1.61 18.93 -11.11
C PHE A 447 0.27 18.49 -10.49
N ASP A 448 -0.76 19.33 -10.50
CA ASP A 448 -2.06 18.99 -9.93
C ASP A 448 -2.88 18.06 -10.86
N ARG A 449 -2.44 17.85 -12.11
CA ARG A 449 -3.11 17.00 -13.10
C ARG A 449 -2.71 15.53 -13.05
N CYS A 450 -1.58 15.18 -12.42
CA CYS A 450 -1.23 13.77 -12.21
C CYS A 450 -2.20 13.10 -11.23
N LYS A 451 -2.28 11.76 -11.19
CA LYS A 451 -3.14 11.06 -10.23
C LYS A 451 -2.77 11.45 -8.80
N THR A 452 -3.75 11.63 -7.93
CA THR A 452 -3.56 12.20 -6.57
C THR A 452 -2.47 11.49 -5.76
N GLU A 453 -2.46 10.17 -5.78
CA GLU A 453 -1.51 9.31 -5.06
C GLU A 453 -0.10 9.38 -5.66
N ILE A 454 0.00 9.48 -6.99
CA ILE A 454 1.30 9.68 -7.67
C ILE A 454 1.87 11.04 -7.27
N GLY A 455 1.03 12.08 -7.23
CA GLY A 455 1.42 13.40 -6.74
C GLY A 455 1.91 13.36 -5.28
N ALA A 456 1.16 12.69 -4.40
CA ALA A 456 1.54 12.53 -2.99
C ALA A 456 2.87 11.75 -2.84
N ALA A 457 3.01 10.62 -3.52
CA ALA A 457 4.24 9.82 -3.52
C ALA A 457 5.44 10.62 -4.04
N THR A 458 5.25 11.45 -5.06
CA THR A 458 6.31 12.34 -5.59
C THR A 458 6.77 13.33 -4.52
N VAL A 459 5.84 13.95 -3.78
CA VAL A 459 6.18 14.89 -2.69
C VAL A 459 6.88 14.15 -1.55
N ILE A 460 6.38 12.98 -1.14
CA ILE A 460 6.97 12.19 -0.06
C ILE A 460 8.39 11.76 -0.45
N PHE A 461 8.59 11.25 -1.66
CA PHE A 461 9.92 10.85 -2.13
C PHE A 461 10.88 12.03 -2.22
N ALA A 462 10.41 13.14 -2.81
CA ALA A 462 11.18 14.37 -2.88
C ALA A 462 11.52 14.91 -1.50
N TRP A 463 10.66 14.74 -0.49
CA TRP A 463 10.90 15.19 0.87
C TRP A 463 11.85 14.23 1.62
N PHE A 464 11.58 12.93 1.57
CA PHE A 464 12.29 11.93 2.38
C PHE A 464 13.75 11.76 1.96
N VAL A 465 14.05 11.61 0.67
CA VAL A 465 15.41 11.28 0.21
C VAL A 465 16.43 12.37 0.57
N PRO A 466 16.20 13.66 0.26
CA PRO A 466 17.14 14.72 0.64
C PRO A 466 17.21 14.92 2.15
N SER A 467 16.09 14.76 2.87
CA SER A 467 16.10 14.87 4.33
C SER A 467 16.94 13.77 4.97
N LEU A 468 16.80 12.53 4.50
CA LEU A 468 17.61 11.41 4.96
C LEU A 468 19.10 11.63 4.67
N LEU A 469 19.44 12.07 3.45
CA LEU A 469 20.83 12.36 3.09
C LEU A 469 21.45 13.46 3.96
N ILE A 470 20.69 14.52 4.27
CA ILE A 470 21.15 15.60 5.16
C ILE A 470 21.39 15.05 6.58
N VAL A 471 20.45 14.26 7.12
CA VAL A 471 20.59 13.66 8.46
C VAL A 471 21.77 12.69 8.52
N LEU A 472 21.97 11.84 7.51
CA LEU A 472 23.11 10.93 7.45
C LEU A 472 24.44 11.68 7.34
N PHE A 473 24.49 12.75 6.53
CA PHE A 473 25.68 13.59 6.41
C PHE A 473 26.02 14.32 7.72
N MET A 474 25.01 14.81 8.43
CA MET A 474 25.17 15.42 9.76
C MET A 474 25.60 14.40 10.81
N GLY A 475 25.06 13.18 10.80
CA GLY A 475 25.46 12.11 11.71
C GLY A 475 26.91 11.70 11.51
N ALA A 476 27.35 11.58 10.25
CA ALA A 476 28.76 11.33 9.92
C ALA A 476 29.68 12.47 10.39
N ALA A 477 29.25 13.73 10.24
CA ALA A 477 29.99 14.89 10.75
C ALA A 477 30.07 14.92 12.30
N GLY A 478 29.00 14.50 12.99
CA GLY A 478 28.98 14.39 14.46
C GLY A 478 29.91 13.30 15.01
N ILE A 479 30.08 12.19 14.27
CA ILE A 479 31.05 11.13 14.62
C ILE A 479 32.49 11.63 14.45
N ILE A 480 32.76 12.44 13.42
CA ILE A 480 34.07 13.08 13.22
C ILE A 480 34.35 14.10 14.35
N SER A 481 33.32 14.80 14.81
CA SER A 481 33.35 15.80 15.89
C SER A 481 33.65 15.22 17.28
N GLN A 482 33.10 14.03 17.61
CA GLN A 482 33.33 13.38 18.92
C GLN A 482 34.80 13.06 19.20
N LYS A 483 35.64 12.91 18.16
CA LYS A 483 37.10 12.81 18.33
C LYS A 483 37.78 14.13 18.76
N THR A 484 37.04 15.22 18.91
CA THR A 484 37.61 16.58 19.10
C THR A 484 36.97 17.41 20.22
N PHE A 485 36.11 16.85 21.09
CA PHE A 485 35.43 17.69 22.09
C PHE A 485 35.50 17.18 23.54
N ALA A 486 36.65 17.44 24.15
CA ALA A 486 36.80 17.63 25.59
C ALA A 486 37.23 19.09 25.86
N VAL A 487 36.29 20.05 25.86
CA VAL A 487 36.53 21.35 26.52
C VAL A 487 35.22 21.89 27.11
N GLY A 488 35.10 21.77 28.43
CA GLY A 488 34.01 22.30 29.25
C GLY A 488 34.08 23.81 29.46
N ASN A 489 33.91 24.60 28.40
CA ASN A 489 33.78 26.06 28.54
C ASN A 489 32.82 26.63 27.48
N GLY A 490 31.51 26.48 27.70
CA GLY A 490 30.41 27.41 27.32
C GLY A 490 30.40 28.17 25.98
N ILE A 491 31.27 27.84 25.02
CA ILE A 491 31.41 28.47 23.71
C ILE A 491 30.91 27.43 22.72
N LEU A 492 29.84 27.77 22.00
CA LEU A 492 29.38 27.00 20.84
C LEU A 492 30.59 26.73 19.93
N SER A 493 30.98 25.47 19.80
CA SER A 493 32.04 25.08 18.87
C SER A 493 31.63 25.48 17.44
N TYR A 494 32.60 25.78 16.57
CA TYR A 494 32.32 26.09 15.16
C TYR A 494 31.44 25.01 14.51
N GLU A 495 31.61 23.75 14.91
CA GLU A 495 30.81 22.62 14.43
C GLU A 495 29.35 22.67 14.89
N THR A 496 29.09 23.01 16.15
CA THR A 496 27.71 23.23 16.62
C THR A 496 27.02 24.35 15.83
N PHE A 497 27.73 25.45 15.55
CA PHE A 497 27.19 26.56 14.74
C PHE A 497 26.84 26.14 13.30
N PHE A 498 27.70 25.40 12.61
CA PHE A 498 27.39 24.87 11.28
C PHE A 498 26.26 23.84 11.31
N GLY A 499 26.18 23.03 12.36
CA GLY A 499 25.03 22.16 12.65
C GLY A 499 23.72 22.95 12.70
N MET A 500 23.69 24.09 13.40
CA MET A 500 22.50 24.95 13.49
C MET A 500 22.04 25.48 12.12
N ILE A 501 22.99 25.93 11.29
CA ILE A 501 22.68 26.39 9.93
C ILE A 501 22.08 25.26 9.10
N GLY A 502 22.64 24.05 9.21
CA GLY A 502 22.15 22.88 8.52
C GLY A 502 20.72 22.50 8.95
N PHE A 503 20.43 22.45 10.25
CA PHE A 503 19.08 22.19 10.76
C PHE A 503 18.09 23.27 10.31
N GLY A 504 18.51 24.54 10.28
CA GLY A 504 17.69 25.64 9.75
C GLY A 504 17.33 25.45 8.29
N GLY A 505 18.32 25.05 7.47
CA GLY A 505 18.10 24.70 6.06
C GLY A 505 17.14 23.53 5.87
N LEU A 506 17.28 22.48 6.68
CA LEU A 506 16.40 21.32 6.66
C LEU A 506 14.96 21.67 7.10
N ALA A 507 14.81 22.53 8.10
CA ALA A 507 13.51 22.98 8.58
C ALA A 507 12.76 23.80 7.52
N VAL A 508 13.47 24.72 6.82
CA VAL A 508 12.95 25.46 5.67
C VAL A 508 12.56 24.50 4.54
N TYR A 509 13.44 23.55 4.20
CA TYR A 509 13.18 22.57 3.16
C TYR A 509 11.92 21.76 3.44
N THR A 510 11.81 21.24 4.66
CA THR A 510 10.67 20.48 5.17
C THR A 510 9.39 21.30 5.12
N CYS A 511 9.42 22.56 5.58
CA CYS A 511 8.30 23.47 5.50
C CYS A 511 7.82 23.65 4.06
N ASN A 512 8.73 23.85 3.11
CA ASN A 512 8.38 24.01 1.70
C ASN A 512 7.80 22.73 1.08
N MET A 513 8.33 21.55 1.40
CA MET A 513 7.76 20.28 0.92
C MET A 513 6.36 20.03 1.48
N PHE A 514 6.15 20.31 2.76
CA PHE A 514 4.82 20.31 3.37
C PHE A 514 3.85 21.27 2.65
N LEU A 515 4.28 22.52 2.40
CA LEU A 515 3.48 23.51 1.67
C LEU A 515 3.15 23.06 0.24
N VAL A 516 4.10 22.48 -0.49
CA VAL A 516 3.86 21.94 -1.84
C VAL A 516 2.77 20.87 -1.82
N GLY A 517 2.86 19.92 -0.87
CA GLY A 517 1.89 18.85 -0.70
C GLY A 517 0.49 19.37 -0.34
N ILE A 518 0.37 20.12 0.76
CA ILE A 518 -0.92 20.58 1.28
C ILE A 518 -1.63 21.52 0.31
N LEU A 519 -0.89 22.40 -0.38
CA LEU A 519 -1.48 23.33 -1.34
C LEU A 519 -1.91 22.61 -2.63
N SER A 520 -1.19 21.57 -3.08
CA SER A 520 -1.64 20.73 -4.21
C SER A 520 -2.93 19.99 -3.86
N LEU A 521 -2.98 19.38 -2.67
CA LEU A 521 -4.17 18.68 -2.18
C LEU A 521 -5.37 19.64 -2.08
N ALA A 522 -5.19 20.82 -1.50
CA ALA A 522 -6.23 21.84 -1.40
C ALA A 522 -6.80 22.26 -2.76
N ARG A 523 -5.95 22.41 -3.79
CA ARG A 523 -6.40 22.72 -5.16
C ARG A 523 -7.20 21.57 -5.77
N ARG A 524 -6.76 20.32 -5.59
CA ARG A 524 -7.45 19.11 -6.08
C ARG A 524 -8.83 18.92 -5.44
N ILE A 525 -8.94 19.17 -4.12
CA ILE A 525 -10.21 19.09 -3.38
C ILE A 525 -11.18 20.16 -3.90
N LYS A 526 -10.73 21.42 -4.01
CA LYS A 526 -11.58 22.52 -4.52
C LYS A 526 -12.03 22.31 -5.96
N ALA A 527 -11.24 21.62 -6.78
CA ALA A 527 -11.58 21.28 -8.16
C ALA A 527 -12.51 20.05 -8.26
N GLY A 528 -12.81 19.36 -7.16
CA GLY A 528 -13.61 18.12 -7.17
C GLY A 528 -12.92 16.93 -7.86
N ILE A 529 -11.62 17.05 -8.15
CA ILE A 529 -10.83 16.01 -8.84
C ILE A 529 -10.02 15.13 -7.88
N ALA A 530 -9.93 15.48 -6.59
CA ALA A 530 -9.10 14.75 -5.63
C ALA A 530 -9.40 13.24 -5.63
N TRP A 531 -10.68 12.87 -5.62
CA TRP A 531 -11.15 11.50 -5.72
C TRP A 531 -11.30 11.03 -7.16
N LYS A 532 -11.98 11.81 -8.02
CA LYS A 532 -12.25 11.38 -9.42
C LYS A 532 -10.98 11.15 -10.26
N ASN A 533 -9.89 11.84 -9.95
CA ASN A 533 -8.58 11.69 -10.58
C ASN A 533 -7.59 10.94 -9.66
N SER A 534 -8.09 10.06 -8.78
CA SER A 534 -7.24 9.19 -7.95
C SER A 534 -7.02 7.84 -8.62
N PHE A 535 -5.85 7.26 -8.33
CA PHE A 535 -5.52 5.88 -8.69
C PHE A 535 -6.50 4.91 -8.05
N LEU A 536 -6.85 5.10 -6.77
CA LEU A 536 -7.85 4.30 -6.08
C LEU A 536 -9.21 4.35 -6.79
N TYR A 537 -9.64 5.51 -7.26
CA TYR A 537 -10.87 5.62 -8.06
C TYR A 537 -10.78 4.81 -9.36
N SER A 538 -9.65 4.84 -10.05
CA SER A 538 -9.41 3.99 -11.23
C SER A 538 -9.50 2.50 -10.89
N VAL A 539 -9.00 2.09 -9.72
CA VAL A 539 -9.11 0.69 -9.23
C VAL A 539 -10.57 0.35 -8.95
N VAL A 540 -11.33 1.23 -8.30
CA VAL A 540 -12.77 1.02 -8.03
C VAL A 540 -13.57 0.90 -9.33
N GLU A 541 -13.32 1.73 -10.33
CA GLU A 541 -13.98 1.59 -11.64
C GLU A 541 -13.59 0.28 -12.34
N PHE A 542 -12.32 -0.13 -12.27
CA PHE A 542 -11.89 -1.41 -12.81
C PHE A 542 -12.57 -2.59 -12.08
N VAL A 543 -12.72 -2.54 -10.75
CA VAL A 543 -13.46 -3.54 -9.98
C VAL A 543 -14.95 -3.56 -10.37
N LYS A 544 -15.58 -2.40 -10.56
CA LYS A 544 -16.96 -2.32 -11.08
C LYS A 544 -17.08 -2.94 -12.47
N LEU A 545 -16.11 -2.70 -13.36
CA LEU A 545 -16.04 -3.30 -14.68
C LEU A 545 -15.95 -4.83 -14.58
N LEU A 546 -15.12 -5.35 -13.66
CA LEU A 546 -15.02 -6.79 -13.38
C LEU A 546 -16.35 -7.38 -12.91
N ILE A 547 -16.98 -6.76 -11.92
CA ILE A 547 -18.25 -7.25 -11.33
C ILE A 547 -19.37 -7.23 -12.37
N ARG A 548 -19.51 -6.14 -13.14
CA ARG A 548 -20.55 -5.99 -14.18
C ARG A 548 -20.44 -7.07 -15.26
N ASN A 549 -19.23 -7.46 -15.61
CA ASN A 549 -18.97 -8.43 -16.68
C ASN A 549 -18.61 -9.83 -16.18
N ALA A 550 -18.68 -10.09 -14.87
CA ALA A 550 -18.09 -11.26 -14.22
C ALA A 550 -18.51 -12.59 -14.86
N ARG A 551 -19.80 -12.74 -15.22
CA ARG A 551 -20.34 -13.95 -15.84
C ARG A 551 -19.65 -14.29 -17.18
N HIS A 552 -19.24 -13.27 -17.94
CA HIS A 552 -18.65 -13.44 -19.27
C HIS A 552 -17.13 -13.62 -19.21
N ILE A 553 -16.46 -12.97 -18.26
CA ILE A 553 -14.99 -12.97 -18.17
C ILE A 553 -14.42 -13.91 -17.10
N ALA A 554 -15.25 -14.54 -16.26
CA ALA A 554 -14.80 -15.39 -15.15
C ALA A 554 -13.82 -16.49 -15.58
N LYS A 555 -14.10 -17.19 -16.68
CA LYS A 555 -13.21 -18.25 -17.20
C LYS A 555 -11.83 -17.70 -17.56
N ILE A 556 -11.77 -16.51 -18.16
CA ILE A 556 -10.52 -15.87 -18.58
C ILE A 556 -9.73 -15.42 -17.33
N ILE A 557 -10.41 -14.85 -16.34
CA ILE A 557 -9.80 -14.45 -15.06
C ILE A 557 -9.19 -15.67 -14.35
N VAL A 558 -9.93 -16.78 -14.24
CA VAL A 558 -9.44 -18.00 -13.58
C VAL A 558 -8.20 -18.56 -14.29
N LEU A 559 -8.22 -18.62 -15.62
CA LEU A 559 -7.06 -19.07 -16.41
C LEU A 559 -5.86 -18.14 -16.22
N TYR A 560 -6.08 -16.82 -16.18
CA TYR A 560 -5.02 -15.84 -15.95
C TYR A 560 -4.43 -15.97 -14.53
N LEU A 561 -5.26 -16.14 -13.51
CA LEU A 561 -4.81 -16.35 -12.13
C LEU A 561 -4.03 -17.65 -11.98
N ALA A 562 -4.44 -18.73 -12.65
CA ALA A 562 -3.67 -19.97 -12.69
C ALA A 562 -2.30 -19.78 -13.35
N TYR A 563 -2.24 -19.07 -14.48
CA TYR A 563 -0.99 -18.70 -15.14
C TYR A 563 -0.07 -17.86 -14.23
N ALA A 564 -0.63 -16.83 -13.59
CA ALA A 564 0.08 -15.96 -12.65
C ALA A 564 0.64 -16.77 -11.46
N ALA A 565 -0.16 -17.69 -10.89
CA ALA A 565 0.25 -18.55 -9.80
C ALA A 565 1.41 -19.47 -10.19
N VAL A 566 1.35 -20.13 -11.35
CA VAL A 566 2.45 -20.96 -11.86
C VAL A 566 3.72 -20.13 -12.03
N HIS A 567 3.60 -18.91 -12.57
CA HIS A 567 4.74 -18.01 -12.75
C HIS A 567 5.36 -17.57 -11.41
N TRP A 568 4.54 -17.27 -10.39
CA TRP A 568 5.03 -16.94 -9.04
C TRP A 568 5.70 -18.14 -8.37
N VAL A 569 5.14 -19.34 -8.48
CA VAL A 569 5.75 -20.57 -7.94
C VAL A 569 7.10 -20.84 -8.61
N ALA A 570 7.18 -20.73 -9.95
CA ALA A 570 8.44 -20.89 -10.67
C ALA A 570 9.49 -19.84 -10.29
N TYR A 571 9.07 -18.57 -10.10
CA TYR A 571 9.96 -17.50 -9.66
C TYR A 571 10.51 -17.75 -8.26
N LEU A 572 9.66 -18.13 -7.30
CA LEU A 572 10.10 -18.47 -5.94
C LEU A 572 11.00 -19.70 -5.92
N ALA A 573 10.72 -20.70 -6.76
CA ALA A 573 11.53 -21.91 -6.87
C ALA A 573 12.91 -21.69 -7.54
N SER A 574 13.13 -20.54 -8.19
CA SER A 574 14.43 -20.23 -8.83
C SER A 574 15.58 -20.00 -7.84
N GLY A 575 15.28 -19.87 -6.54
CA GLY A 575 16.27 -19.67 -5.47
C GLY A 575 16.86 -18.27 -5.39
N TRP A 576 16.47 -17.35 -6.28
CA TRP A 576 17.02 -15.99 -6.36
C TRP A 576 15.91 -14.91 -6.37
N PRO A 577 14.94 -14.92 -5.43
CA PRO A 577 13.94 -13.86 -5.36
C PRO A 577 14.59 -12.56 -4.88
N SER A 578 14.64 -11.54 -5.74
CA SER A 578 15.01 -10.18 -5.37
C SER A 578 13.77 -9.30 -5.27
N ALA A 579 13.76 -8.36 -4.33
CA ALA A 579 12.65 -7.41 -4.18
C ALA A 579 12.40 -6.62 -5.48
N PHE A 580 13.47 -6.26 -6.19
CA PHE A 580 13.39 -5.56 -7.47
C PHE A 580 12.67 -6.39 -8.55
N TRP A 581 13.09 -7.64 -8.79
CA TRP A 581 12.47 -8.47 -9.83
C TRP A 581 11.04 -8.88 -9.47
N SER A 582 10.76 -9.08 -8.17
CA SER A 582 9.41 -9.31 -7.65
C SER A 582 8.47 -8.14 -8.01
N PHE A 583 8.94 -6.90 -7.82
CA PHE A 583 8.18 -5.70 -8.15
C PHE A 583 7.94 -5.57 -9.67
N VAL A 584 8.96 -5.85 -10.50
CA VAL A 584 8.84 -5.81 -11.96
C VAL A 584 7.82 -6.85 -12.46
N ILE A 585 7.89 -8.10 -11.99
CA ILE A 585 6.95 -9.17 -12.37
C ILE A 585 5.53 -8.80 -11.96
N PHE A 586 5.34 -8.27 -10.74
CA PHE A 586 4.04 -7.83 -10.27
C PHE A 586 3.41 -6.75 -11.15
N ILE A 587 4.20 -5.74 -11.56
CA ILE A 587 3.73 -4.68 -12.48
C ILE A 587 3.35 -5.27 -13.83
N VAL A 588 4.20 -6.12 -14.41
CA VAL A 588 3.97 -6.72 -15.73
C VAL A 588 2.71 -7.59 -15.72
N GLN A 589 2.52 -8.42 -14.69
CA GLN A 589 1.30 -9.22 -14.55
C GLN A 589 0.08 -8.33 -14.35
N THR A 590 0.14 -7.32 -13.48
CA THR A 590 -1.00 -6.42 -13.26
C THR A 590 -1.39 -5.70 -14.56
N ALA A 591 -0.41 -5.19 -15.32
CA ALA A 591 -0.65 -4.56 -16.61
C ALA A 591 -1.25 -5.55 -17.63
N GLY A 592 -0.70 -6.76 -17.71
CA GLY A 592 -1.21 -7.83 -18.56
C GLY A 592 -2.66 -8.21 -18.22
N PHE A 593 -3.00 -8.29 -16.94
CA PHE A 593 -4.35 -8.57 -16.47
C PHE A 593 -5.34 -7.47 -16.89
N VAL A 594 -5.01 -6.20 -16.68
CA VAL A 594 -5.86 -5.07 -17.06
C VAL A 594 -6.11 -5.05 -18.57
N ILE A 595 -5.07 -5.25 -19.39
CA ILE A 595 -5.19 -5.30 -20.85
C ILE A 595 -6.10 -6.45 -21.27
N LEU A 596 -5.90 -7.65 -20.70
CA LEU A 596 -6.68 -8.84 -21.03
C LEU A 596 -8.16 -8.69 -20.63
N VAL A 597 -8.47 -8.09 -19.48
CA VAL A 597 -9.83 -7.81 -19.05
C VAL A 597 -10.52 -6.84 -20.02
N ASN A 598 -9.87 -5.71 -20.34
CA ASN A 598 -10.42 -4.72 -21.27
C ASN A 598 -10.66 -5.33 -22.66
N TRP A 599 -9.72 -6.14 -23.14
CA TRP A 599 -9.86 -6.87 -24.40
C TRP A 599 -11.03 -7.86 -24.38
N ALA A 600 -11.20 -8.61 -23.29
CA ALA A 600 -12.30 -9.57 -23.14
C ALA A 600 -13.67 -8.88 -23.09
N VAL A 601 -13.80 -7.79 -22.33
CA VAL A 601 -15.04 -7.01 -22.23
C VAL A 601 -15.40 -6.38 -23.58
N GLY A 602 -14.45 -5.74 -24.26
CA GLY A 602 -14.70 -5.15 -25.57
C GLY A 602 -15.15 -6.18 -26.62
N ARG A 603 -14.56 -7.38 -26.60
CA ARG A 603 -14.98 -8.49 -27.46
C ARG A 603 -16.40 -8.95 -27.19
N GLN A 604 -16.78 -9.04 -25.91
CA GLN A 604 -18.13 -9.45 -25.51
C GLN A 604 -19.20 -8.43 -25.96
N LYS A 605 -18.95 -7.13 -25.77
CA LYS A 605 -19.86 -6.06 -26.24
C LYS A 605 -20.07 -6.12 -27.75
N ILE A 606 -19.01 -6.36 -28.53
CA ILE A 606 -19.12 -6.50 -29.99
C ILE A 606 -19.95 -7.73 -30.35
N LYS A 607 -19.72 -8.87 -29.67
CA LYS A 607 -20.50 -10.09 -29.90
C LYS A 607 -22.00 -9.87 -29.65
N GLU A 608 -22.36 -9.25 -28.53
CA GLU A 608 -23.75 -8.94 -28.18
C GLU A 608 -24.40 -8.00 -29.20
N GLY A 609 -23.67 -6.99 -29.67
CA GLY A 609 -24.18 -6.10 -30.70
C GLY A 609 -24.40 -6.78 -32.06
N ILE A 610 -23.54 -7.72 -32.43
CA ILE A 610 -23.74 -8.54 -33.64
C ILE A 610 -24.97 -9.43 -33.48
N GLU A 611 -25.13 -10.10 -32.33
CA GLU A 611 -26.30 -10.96 -32.04
C GLU A 611 -27.60 -10.15 -32.17
N LYS A 612 -27.69 -8.98 -31.54
CA LYS A 612 -28.88 -8.10 -31.61
C LYS A 612 -29.22 -7.64 -33.03
N ILE A 613 -28.22 -7.17 -33.79
CA ILE A 613 -28.43 -6.75 -35.18
C ILE A 613 -28.90 -7.95 -36.02
N SER A 614 -28.37 -9.14 -35.78
CA SER A 614 -28.79 -10.36 -36.49
C SER A 614 -30.21 -10.82 -36.15
N GLU A 615 -30.71 -10.49 -34.96
CA GLU A 615 -32.08 -10.77 -34.51
C GLU A 615 -33.11 -9.73 -35.02
N GLY A 616 -32.66 -8.66 -35.70
CA GLY A 616 -33.52 -7.65 -36.32
C GLY A 616 -33.59 -6.31 -35.59
N GLU A 617 -32.86 -6.12 -34.48
CA GLU A 617 -32.70 -4.82 -33.80
C GLU A 617 -31.70 -3.92 -34.56
N LEU A 618 -32.08 -3.43 -35.73
CA LEU A 618 -31.20 -2.63 -36.61
C LEU A 618 -30.85 -1.24 -36.05
N ASP A 619 -31.62 -0.76 -35.07
CA ASP A 619 -31.41 0.49 -34.35
C ASP A 619 -30.40 0.36 -33.20
N TYR A 620 -30.05 -0.86 -32.80
CA TYR A 620 -29.08 -1.11 -31.75
C TYR A 620 -27.68 -0.62 -32.17
N LYS A 621 -27.04 0.15 -31.29
CA LYS A 621 -25.67 0.64 -31.47
C LYS A 621 -24.77 0.17 -30.35
N ILE A 622 -23.64 -0.44 -30.72
CA ILE A 622 -22.58 -0.78 -29.79
C ILE A 622 -21.97 0.52 -29.27
N ASP A 623 -22.01 0.69 -27.97
CA ASP A 623 -21.36 1.78 -27.27
C ASP A 623 -19.84 1.57 -27.17
N PHE A 624 -19.10 2.67 -27.27
CA PHE A 624 -17.64 2.68 -27.27
C PHE A 624 -17.01 2.83 -25.87
N GLU A 625 -17.81 2.96 -24.80
CA GLU A 625 -17.36 3.39 -23.47
C GLU A 625 -16.38 2.43 -22.76
N ASP A 626 -16.09 1.25 -23.31
CA ASP A 626 -15.03 0.34 -22.82
C ASP A 626 -14.28 -0.36 -23.97
N ILE A 627 -14.31 0.22 -25.17
CA ILE A 627 -13.75 -0.38 -26.39
C ILE A 627 -12.64 0.51 -26.93
N HIS A 628 -11.45 -0.06 -27.04
CA HIS A 628 -10.24 0.67 -27.43
C HIS A 628 -9.53 0.02 -28.61
N GLY A 629 -8.67 0.81 -29.28
CA GLY A 629 -7.79 0.32 -30.35
C GLY A 629 -8.54 -0.29 -31.54
N GLU A 630 -8.11 -1.47 -31.96
CA GLU A 630 -8.66 -2.18 -33.12
C GLU A 630 -10.12 -2.60 -32.92
N GLN A 631 -10.49 -3.02 -31.71
CA GLN A 631 -11.87 -3.40 -31.39
C GLN A 631 -12.84 -2.24 -31.61
N ARG A 632 -12.41 -1.00 -31.38
CA ARG A 632 -13.23 0.19 -31.63
C ARG A 632 -13.56 0.32 -33.11
N LYS A 633 -12.58 0.10 -33.99
CA LYS A 633 -12.80 0.13 -35.45
C LYS A 633 -13.80 -0.94 -35.88
N ILE A 634 -13.72 -2.13 -35.29
CA ILE A 634 -14.68 -3.22 -35.55
C ILE A 634 -16.09 -2.81 -35.10
N ALA A 635 -16.22 -2.24 -33.89
CA ALA A 635 -17.52 -1.75 -33.41
C ALA A 635 -18.10 -0.63 -34.29
N GLU A 636 -17.27 0.31 -34.76
CA GLU A 636 -17.66 1.36 -35.71
C GLU A 636 -18.17 0.76 -37.04
N GLN A 637 -17.47 -0.24 -37.57
CA GLN A 637 -17.89 -0.95 -38.77
C GLN A 637 -19.23 -1.68 -38.57
N VAL A 638 -19.41 -2.38 -37.46
CA VAL A 638 -20.68 -3.07 -37.14
C VAL A 638 -21.84 -2.07 -37.04
N ASN A 639 -21.66 -0.94 -36.34
CA ASN A 639 -22.68 0.11 -36.25
C ASN A 639 -23.02 0.71 -37.63
N SER A 640 -22.02 0.85 -38.51
CA SER A 640 -22.23 1.33 -39.89
C SER A 640 -23.02 0.32 -40.74
N ILE A 641 -22.80 -0.98 -40.54
CA ILE A 641 -23.56 -2.05 -41.21
C ILE A 641 -25.02 -1.99 -40.77
N GLY A 642 -25.30 -1.88 -39.47
CA GLY A 642 -26.66 -1.75 -38.95
C GLY A 642 -27.39 -0.54 -39.55
N SER A 643 -26.74 0.63 -39.55
CA SER A 643 -27.31 1.85 -40.13
C SER A 643 -27.52 1.75 -41.66
N GLY A 644 -26.60 1.08 -42.37
CA GLY A 644 -26.71 0.87 -43.81
C GLY A 644 -27.85 -0.08 -44.18
N LEU A 645 -28.08 -1.11 -43.37
CA LEU A 645 -29.15 -2.07 -43.55
C LEU A 645 -30.52 -1.43 -43.27
N ASP A 646 -30.65 -0.65 -42.20
CA ASP A 646 -31.86 0.10 -41.86
C ASP A 646 -32.28 1.06 -43.00
N ALA A 647 -31.31 1.84 -43.51
CA ALA A 647 -31.54 2.73 -44.65
C ALA A 647 -31.95 1.99 -45.94
N ALA A 648 -31.40 0.80 -46.18
CA ALA A 648 -31.75 -0.02 -47.34
C ALA A 648 -33.19 -0.56 -47.24
N VAL A 649 -33.61 -1.00 -46.04
CA VAL A 649 -34.98 -1.45 -45.76
C VAL A 649 -35.96 -0.30 -45.95
N GLU A 650 -35.70 0.87 -45.36
CA GLU A 650 -36.57 2.04 -45.48
C GLU A 650 -36.72 2.49 -46.95
N LYS A 651 -35.61 2.51 -47.70
CA LYS A 651 -35.62 2.86 -49.13
C LYS A 651 -36.48 1.89 -49.94
N ASN A 652 -36.38 0.58 -49.69
CA ASN A 652 -37.20 -0.42 -50.36
C ASN A 652 -38.68 -0.24 -50.03
N MET A 653 -39.04 -0.05 -48.76
CA MET A 653 -40.43 0.22 -48.35
C MET A 653 -41.00 1.47 -49.01
N LYS A 654 -40.22 2.55 -49.06
CA LYS A 654 -40.61 3.80 -49.72
C LYS A 654 -40.82 3.61 -51.23
N SER A 655 -39.96 2.82 -51.88
CA SER A 655 -40.09 2.53 -53.31
C SER A 655 -41.38 1.78 -53.63
N GLU A 656 -41.76 0.78 -52.82
CA GLU A 656 -43.01 0.03 -53.00
C GLU A 656 -44.26 0.91 -52.79
N ARG A 657 -44.24 1.78 -51.77
CA ARG A 657 -45.32 2.76 -51.56
C ARG A 657 -45.48 3.71 -52.75
N LEU A 658 -44.37 4.25 -53.26
CA LEU A 658 -44.41 5.16 -54.41
C LEU A 658 -44.93 4.50 -55.70
N LYS A 659 -44.54 3.24 -55.97
CA LYS A 659 -45.08 2.48 -57.12
C LYS A 659 -46.60 2.35 -57.02
N THR A 660 -47.10 2.11 -55.82
CA THR A 660 -48.53 1.94 -55.54
C THR A 660 -49.33 3.22 -55.76
N ASP A 661 -48.85 4.32 -55.20
CA ASP A 661 -49.50 5.62 -55.28
C ASP A 661 -49.56 6.10 -56.75
N LEU A 662 -48.49 5.88 -57.51
CA LEU A 662 -48.45 6.20 -58.94
C LEU A 662 -49.54 5.45 -59.71
N ILE A 663 -49.64 4.12 -59.54
CA ILE A 663 -50.64 3.31 -60.24
C ILE A 663 -52.07 3.75 -59.87
N THR A 664 -52.30 4.05 -58.59
CA THR A 664 -53.62 4.50 -58.10
C THR A 664 -54.02 5.84 -58.71
N ASN A 665 -53.10 6.80 -58.77
CA ASN A 665 -53.36 8.12 -59.35
C ASN A 665 -53.60 8.07 -60.86
N VAL A 666 -52.74 7.37 -61.61
CA VAL A 666 -52.89 7.22 -63.07
C VAL A 666 -54.25 6.59 -63.41
N SER A 667 -54.68 5.60 -62.64
CA SER A 667 -55.95 4.93 -62.89
C SER A 667 -57.18 5.80 -62.60
N HIS A 668 -57.10 6.69 -61.61
CA HIS A 668 -58.15 7.68 -61.35
C HIS A 668 -58.32 8.63 -62.55
N ASP A 669 -57.21 9.05 -63.15
CA ASP A 669 -57.19 9.93 -64.31
C ASP A 669 -57.71 9.24 -65.58
N ILE A 670 -57.62 7.91 -65.67
CA ILE A 670 -58.23 7.11 -66.75
C ILE A 670 -59.74 6.92 -66.55
N LYS A 671 -60.21 6.76 -65.31
CA LYS A 671 -61.62 6.52 -65.00
C LYS A 671 -62.55 7.66 -65.43
N THR A 672 -62.09 8.89 -65.28
CA THR A 672 -62.86 10.11 -65.59
C THR A 672 -63.22 10.22 -67.08
N PRO A 673 -62.27 10.24 -68.04
CA PRO A 673 -62.58 10.29 -69.47
C PRO A 673 -63.34 9.04 -69.95
N LEU A 674 -63.06 7.88 -69.37
CA LEU A 674 -63.76 6.65 -69.71
C LEU A 674 -65.25 6.68 -69.35
N THR A 675 -65.60 7.26 -68.20
CA THR A 675 -66.99 7.44 -67.78
C THR A 675 -67.75 8.31 -68.80
N SER A 676 -67.11 9.35 -69.33
CA SER A 676 -67.66 10.17 -70.39
C SER A 676 -67.88 9.39 -71.68
N ILE A 677 -66.91 8.54 -72.10
CA ILE A 677 -67.05 7.69 -73.29
C ILE A 677 -68.26 6.74 -73.14
N ILE A 678 -68.39 6.06 -71.99
CA ILE A 678 -69.52 5.16 -71.70
C ILE A 678 -70.85 5.92 -71.78
N ASN A 679 -70.92 7.11 -71.19
CA ASN A 679 -72.14 7.92 -71.24
C ASN A 679 -72.52 8.31 -72.67
N TYR A 680 -71.57 8.75 -73.50
CA TYR A 680 -71.84 9.07 -74.90
C TYR A 680 -72.27 7.84 -75.71
N VAL A 681 -71.66 6.67 -75.47
CA VAL A 681 -72.10 5.42 -76.09
C VAL A 681 -73.53 5.05 -75.67
N ASN A 682 -73.89 5.22 -74.39
CA ASN A 682 -75.25 4.99 -73.90
C ASN A 682 -76.27 5.96 -74.51
N LEU A 683 -75.90 7.23 -74.69
CA LEU A 683 -76.73 8.21 -75.39
C LEU A 683 -76.91 7.82 -76.85
N LEU A 684 -75.84 7.40 -77.55
CA LEU A 684 -75.93 6.91 -78.92
C LEU A 684 -76.82 5.66 -79.05
N LYS A 685 -76.86 4.76 -78.05
CA LYS A 685 -77.80 3.62 -78.06
C LYS A 685 -79.28 4.02 -77.98
N GLN A 686 -79.59 5.19 -77.42
CA GLN A 686 -80.96 5.69 -77.30
C GLN A 686 -81.46 6.34 -78.59
N GLU A 687 -80.54 6.77 -79.47
CA GLU A 687 -80.86 7.30 -80.78
C GLU A 687 -81.27 6.18 -81.76
N LYS A 688 -82.31 6.40 -82.57
CA LYS A 688 -82.81 5.42 -83.53
C LYS A 688 -82.02 5.49 -84.85
N PHE A 689 -81.05 4.62 -85.02
CA PHE A 689 -80.30 4.47 -86.28
C PHE A 689 -80.86 3.31 -87.11
N ASP A 690 -81.19 3.55 -88.38
CA ASP A 690 -81.68 2.51 -89.31
C ASP A 690 -80.54 1.71 -89.98
N ASP A 691 -79.29 2.18 -89.92
CA ASP A 691 -78.13 1.50 -90.51
C ASP A 691 -77.56 0.42 -89.55
N PRO A 692 -77.59 -0.87 -89.92
CA PRO A 692 -77.05 -1.97 -89.12
C PRO A 692 -75.55 -1.83 -88.80
N LYS A 693 -74.77 -1.13 -89.65
CA LYS A 693 -73.35 -0.89 -89.39
C LYS A 693 -73.12 0.06 -88.22
N ILE A 694 -73.96 1.09 -88.10
CA ILE A 694 -73.87 2.08 -87.00
C ILE A 694 -74.23 1.41 -85.68
N GLN A 695 -75.31 0.63 -85.65
CA GLN A 695 -75.68 -0.16 -84.47
C GLN A 695 -74.55 -1.10 -84.04
N ARG A 696 -73.92 -1.79 -85.00
CA ARG A 696 -72.77 -2.66 -84.72
C ARG A 696 -71.55 -1.91 -84.18
N TYR A 697 -71.27 -0.70 -84.67
CA TYR A 697 -70.18 0.13 -84.11
C TYR A 697 -70.46 0.58 -82.68
N ILE A 698 -71.70 0.94 -82.37
CA ILE A 698 -72.10 1.34 -81.02
C ILE A 698 -71.97 0.15 -80.06
N GLU A 699 -72.43 -1.05 -80.45
CA GLU A 699 -72.23 -2.29 -79.68
C GLU A 699 -70.74 -2.56 -79.38
N VAL A 700 -69.88 -2.43 -80.40
CA VAL A 700 -68.43 -2.62 -80.23
C VAL A 700 -67.83 -1.56 -79.30
N LEU A 701 -68.22 -0.28 -79.43
CA LEU A 701 -67.76 0.79 -78.55
C LEU A 701 -68.20 0.58 -77.10
N GLU A 702 -69.42 0.08 -76.88
CA GLU A 702 -69.93 -0.27 -75.56
C GLU A 702 -69.11 -1.40 -74.95
N GLU A 703 -68.92 -2.50 -75.68
CA GLU A 703 -68.09 -3.64 -75.27
C GLU A 703 -66.68 -3.19 -74.89
N LYS A 704 -66.00 -2.41 -75.75
CA LYS A 704 -64.62 -1.95 -75.49
C LYS A 704 -64.53 -0.96 -74.32
N SER A 705 -65.50 -0.05 -74.17
CA SER A 705 -65.50 0.93 -73.08
C SER A 705 -65.77 0.28 -71.73
N GLN A 706 -66.73 -0.65 -71.69
CA GLN A 706 -67.03 -1.42 -70.48
C GLN A 706 -65.87 -2.33 -70.11
N ARG A 707 -65.20 -2.94 -71.09
CA ARG A 707 -63.98 -3.73 -70.87
C ARG A 707 -62.83 -2.91 -70.29
N LEU A 708 -62.60 -1.70 -70.81
CA LEU A 708 -61.56 -0.80 -70.28
C LEU A 708 -61.86 -0.37 -68.84
N LYS A 709 -63.14 -0.24 -68.48
CA LYS A 709 -63.56 0.11 -67.12
C LYS A 709 -63.18 -0.98 -66.15
N THR A 710 -63.54 -2.22 -66.45
CA THR A 710 -63.18 -3.40 -65.65
C THR A 710 -61.66 -3.55 -65.52
N LEU A 711 -60.90 -3.38 -66.60
CA LEU A 711 -59.44 -3.45 -66.56
C LEU A 711 -58.81 -2.40 -65.65
N THR A 712 -59.31 -1.16 -65.73
CA THR A 712 -58.80 -0.05 -64.90
C THR A 712 -59.11 -0.29 -63.43
N GLU A 713 -60.33 -0.75 -63.12
CA GLU A 713 -60.75 -1.09 -61.75
C GLU A 713 -59.92 -2.26 -61.19
N ASP A 714 -59.70 -3.33 -61.97
CA ASP A 714 -58.89 -4.49 -61.58
C ASP A 714 -57.41 -4.11 -61.33
N VAL A 715 -56.82 -3.22 -62.13
CA VAL A 715 -55.42 -2.76 -61.94
C VAL A 715 -55.27 -1.94 -60.66
N VAL A 716 -56.23 -1.05 -60.37
CA VAL A 716 -56.24 -0.29 -59.11
C VAL A 716 -56.37 -1.22 -57.93
N GLU A 717 -57.31 -2.16 -57.99
CA GLU A 717 -57.54 -3.12 -56.93
C GLU A 717 -56.29 -3.97 -56.71
N ALA A 718 -55.71 -4.56 -57.76
CA ALA A 718 -54.47 -5.32 -57.67
C ALA A 718 -53.32 -4.51 -57.06
N SER A 719 -53.16 -3.24 -57.44
CA SER A 719 -52.12 -2.36 -56.86
C SER A 719 -52.33 -2.10 -55.36
N LYS A 720 -53.56 -1.77 -54.95
CA LYS A 720 -53.91 -1.55 -53.54
C LYS A 720 -53.76 -2.82 -52.71
N VAL A 721 -54.21 -3.96 -53.24
CA VAL A 721 -54.08 -5.29 -52.63
C VAL A 721 -52.60 -5.60 -52.39
N SER A 722 -51.75 -5.39 -53.40
CA SER A 722 -50.34 -5.79 -53.37
C SER A 722 -49.45 -4.95 -52.47
N SER A 723 -49.85 -3.71 -52.24
CA SER A 723 -49.13 -2.73 -51.42
C SER A 723 -49.54 -2.75 -49.95
N GLY A 724 -50.54 -3.57 -49.61
CA GLY A 724 -51.19 -3.56 -48.30
C GLY A 724 -52.02 -2.30 -48.04
N ASN A 725 -52.26 -1.44 -49.04
CA ASN A 725 -53.04 -0.21 -48.91
C ASN A 725 -54.55 -0.48 -49.07
N ILE A 726 -55.05 -1.52 -48.39
CA ILE A 726 -56.46 -1.89 -48.28
C ILE A 726 -56.79 -2.10 -46.82
N SER A 727 -57.88 -1.47 -46.36
CA SER A 727 -58.49 -1.78 -45.07
C SER A 727 -59.41 -3.00 -45.23
N LEU A 728 -59.25 -4.00 -44.36
CA LEU A 728 -60.13 -5.17 -44.26
C LEU A 728 -61.07 -4.99 -43.06
N GLU A 729 -62.37 -5.17 -43.29
CA GLU A 729 -63.40 -5.13 -42.25
C GLU A 729 -63.81 -6.55 -41.90
N PHE A 730 -63.09 -7.16 -40.95
CA PHE A 730 -63.35 -8.54 -40.53
C PHE A 730 -64.65 -8.68 -39.76
N MET A 731 -65.50 -9.61 -40.19
CA MET A 731 -66.74 -10.00 -39.53
C MET A 731 -66.95 -11.52 -39.61
N ASN A 732 -67.77 -12.08 -38.73
CA ASN A 732 -68.14 -13.50 -38.79
C ASN A 732 -69.18 -13.69 -39.90
N ILE A 733 -68.87 -14.57 -40.87
CA ILE A 733 -69.71 -14.80 -42.05
C ILE A 733 -69.96 -16.29 -42.19
N ASN A 734 -71.22 -16.65 -42.44
CA ASN A 734 -71.59 -17.99 -42.84
C ASN A 734 -71.24 -18.20 -44.32
N MET A 735 -70.25 -19.05 -44.61
CA MET A 735 -69.80 -19.33 -45.97
C MET A 735 -70.90 -19.97 -46.82
N ILE A 736 -71.85 -20.71 -46.22
CA ILE A 736 -72.99 -21.32 -46.92
C ILE A 736 -73.82 -20.23 -47.59
N GLU A 737 -74.25 -19.22 -46.83
CA GLU A 737 -75.08 -18.11 -47.32
C GLU A 737 -74.36 -17.32 -48.41
N LEU A 738 -73.08 -17.01 -48.21
CA LEU A 738 -72.29 -16.25 -49.18
C LEU A 738 -72.13 -17.00 -50.50
N ILE A 739 -71.87 -18.31 -50.46
CA ILE A 739 -71.76 -19.16 -51.64
C ILE A 739 -73.10 -19.29 -52.37
N GLN A 740 -74.21 -19.45 -51.64
CA GLN A 740 -75.55 -19.49 -52.23
C GLN A 740 -75.90 -18.18 -52.93
N GLN A 741 -75.61 -17.04 -52.30
CA GLN A 741 -75.82 -15.73 -52.91
C GLN A 741 -74.98 -15.56 -54.18
N THR A 742 -73.68 -15.87 -54.13
CA THR A 742 -72.83 -15.79 -55.32
C THR A 742 -73.32 -16.76 -56.41
N SER A 743 -73.79 -17.95 -56.05
CA SER A 743 -74.32 -18.91 -57.03
C SER A 743 -75.56 -18.36 -57.75
N GLY A 744 -76.50 -17.75 -57.02
CA GLY A 744 -77.68 -17.10 -57.61
C GLY A 744 -77.33 -15.96 -58.57
N GLU A 745 -76.31 -15.15 -58.25
CA GLU A 745 -75.84 -14.07 -59.13
C GLU A 745 -75.21 -14.56 -60.45
N PHE A 746 -74.70 -15.80 -60.49
CA PHE A 746 -74.06 -16.39 -61.67
C PHE A 746 -74.97 -17.37 -62.42
N GLU A 747 -76.20 -17.60 -61.95
CA GLU A 747 -77.13 -18.56 -62.54
C GLU A 747 -77.43 -18.26 -64.01
N GLU A 748 -77.78 -17.01 -64.35
CA GLU A 748 -78.06 -16.61 -65.74
C GLU A 748 -76.85 -16.84 -66.67
N LYS A 749 -75.63 -16.58 -66.17
CA LYS A 749 -74.38 -16.79 -66.92
C LYS A 749 -74.09 -18.26 -67.16
N PHE A 750 -74.37 -19.12 -66.18
CA PHE A 750 -74.24 -20.56 -66.34
C PHE A 750 -75.31 -21.12 -67.28
N GLN A 751 -76.57 -20.69 -67.15
CA GLN A 751 -77.66 -21.08 -68.05
C GLN A 751 -77.40 -20.68 -69.50
N ALA A 752 -76.87 -19.48 -69.75
CA ALA A 752 -76.52 -19.00 -71.09
C ALA A 752 -75.51 -19.90 -71.83
N ARG A 753 -74.76 -20.74 -71.09
CA ARG A 753 -73.80 -21.72 -71.63
C ARG A 753 -74.17 -23.17 -71.29
N ASN A 754 -75.43 -23.44 -70.95
CA ASN A 754 -75.91 -24.78 -70.58
C ASN A 754 -75.06 -25.46 -69.47
N LEU A 755 -74.45 -24.68 -68.57
CA LEU A 755 -73.65 -25.19 -67.47
C LEU A 755 -74.56 -25.53 -66.29
N THR A 756 -74.48 -26.76 -65.79
CA THR A 756 -75.27 -27.19 -64.62
C THR A 756 -74.45 -27.08 -63.35
N GLN A 757 -74.81 -26.16 -62.45
CA GLN A 757 -74.15 -26.05 -61.15
C GLN A 757 -74.67 -27.12 -60.17
N ILE A 758 -73.75 -27.83 -59.53
CA ILE A 758 -74.02 -28.78 -58.44
C ILE A 758 -73.39 -28.22 -57.17
N MET A 759 -74.22 -27.97 -56.14
CA MET A 759 -73.76 -27.49 -54.85
C MET A 759 -73.84 -28.60 -53.81
N ASN A 760 -72.72 -28.89 -53.15
CA ASN A 760 -72.66 -29.79 -52.00
C ASN A 760 -72.25 -28.95 -50.78
N LEU A 761 -73.23 -28.60 -49.95
CA LEU A 761 -73.05 -27.75 -48.77
C LEU A 761 -73.34 -28.58 -47.51
N PRO A 762 -72.61 -28.39 -46.40
CA PRO A 762 -72.86 -29.09 -45.16
C PRO A 762 -74.15 -28.60 -44.49
N GLU A 763 -74.74 -29.43 -43.62
CA GLU A 763 -75.92 -29.03 -42.83
C GLU A 763 -75.57 -28.09 -41.67
N GLU A 764 -74.33 -28.17 -41.15
CA GLU A 764 -73.83 -27.30 -40.08
C GLU A 764 -73.28 -25.98 -40.62
N ASP A 765 -73.44 -24.90 -39.84
CA ASP A 765 -72.91 -23.58 -40.17
C ASP A 765 -71.37 -23.61 -40.35
N ALA A 766 -70.93 -22.96 -41.43
CA ALA A 766 -69.52 -22.83 -41.79
C ALA A 766 -69.07 -21.37 -41.59
N ILE A 767 -68.86 -20.98 -40.33
CA ILE A 767 -68.54 -19.59 -39.96
C ILE A 767 -67.03 -19.35 -40.06
N VAL A 768 -66.66 -18.26 -40.75
CA VAL A 768 -65.27 -17.78 -40.88
C VAL A 768 -65.20 -16.28 -40.56
N ARG A 769 -64.06 -15.78 -40.07
CA ARG A 769 -63.84 -14.34 -39.85
C ARG A 769 -63.08 -13.75 -41.01
N VAL A 770 -63.82 -13.12 -41.91
CA VAL A 770 -63.31 -12.53 -43.16
C VAL A 770 -64.01 -11.19 -43.41
N ASP A 771 -63.51 -10.43 -44.38
CA ASP A 771 -64.26 -9.29 -44.92
C ASP A 771 -65.24 -9.80 -45.97
N GLY A 772 -66.54 -9.59 -45.75
CA GLY A 772 -67.59 -10.16 -46.61
C GLY A 772 -67.56 -9.64 -48.04
N ARG A 773 -67.23 -8.35 -48.23
CA ARG A 773 -67.14 -7.76 -49.58
C ARG A 773 -65.93 -8.32 -50.33
N ARG A 774 -64.80 -8.49 -49.63
CA ARG A 774 -63.58 -9.06 -50.22
C ARG A 774 -63.72 -10.55 -50.47
N MET A 775 -64.39 -11.29 -49.59
CA MET A 775 -64.65 -12.70 -49.79
C MET A 775 -65.64 -12.94 -50.94
N TRP A 776 -66.71 -12.13 -51.05
CA TRP A 776 -67.56 -12.15 -52.24
C TRP A 776 -66.76 -11.89 -53.52
N ARG A 777 -65.82 -10.94 -53.50
CA ARG A 777 -64.94 -10.66 -54.65
C ARG A 777 -64.04 -11.84 -55.02
N VAL A 778 -63.50 -12.56 -54.03
CA VAL A 778 -62.76 -13.82 -54.23
C VAL A 778 -63.65 -14.83 -54.95
N LEU A 779 -64.86 -15.08 -54.43
CA LEU A 779 -65.83 -16.02 -55.02
C LEU A 779 -66.25 -15.58 -56.43
N ALA A 780 -66.62 -14.31 -56.63
CA ALA A 780 -67.01 -13.78 -57.93
C ALA A 780 -65.91 -13.94 -58.99
N ASN A 781 -64.64 -13.78 -58.63
CA ASN A 781 -63.53 -13.99 -59.55
C ASN A 781 -63.40 -15.45 -60.00
N ILE A 782 -63.55 -16.41 -59.09
CA ILE A 782 -63.46 -17.85 -59.43
C ILE A 782 -64.71 -18.35 -60.15
N TYR A 783 -65.91 -17.89 -59.77
CA TYR A 783 -67.18 -18.20 -60.47
C TYR A 783 -67.21 -17.63 -61.88
N ASN A 784 -66.73 -16.40 -62.07
CA ASN A 784 -66.64 -15.79 -63.39
C ASN A 784 -65.62 -16.50 -64.29
N ASN A 785 -64.53 -17.03 -63.72
CA ASN A 785 -63.62 -17.90 -64.47
C ASN A 785 -64.32 -19.20 -64.89
N ALA A 786 -65.06 -19.85 -64.00
CA ALA A 786 -65.82 -21.05 -64.33
C ALA A 786 -66.85 -20.78 -65.46
N ALA A 787 -67.60 -19.66 -65.39
CA ALA A 787 -68.58 -19.31 -66.42
C ALA A 787 -67.95 -19.10 -67.81
N LYS A 788 -66.75 -18.50 -67.85
CA LYS A 788 -66.06 -18.15 -69.09
C LYS A 788 -65.33 -19.32 -69.74
N TYR A 789 -64.77 -20.23 -68.94
CA TYR A 789 -63.83 -21.23 -69.43
C TYR A 789 -64.34 -22.67 -69.29
N ALA A 790 -65.45 -22.92 -68.58
CA ALA A 790 -66.01 -24.26 -68.52
C ALA A 790 -66.54 -24.72 -69.88
N MET A 791 -66.38 -26.01 -70.17
CA MET A 791 -66.90 -26.67 -71.36
C MET A 791 -68.43 -26.60 -71.36
N GLU A 792 -69.00 -26.11 -72.46
CA GLU A 792 -70.45 -25.96 -72.60
C GLU A 792 -71.19 -27.29 -72.38
N GLY A 793 -72.36 -27.26 -71.71
CA GLY A 793 -73.15 -28.47 -71.44
C GLY A 793 -72.62 -29.35 -70.29
N THR A 794 -71.56 -28.93 -69.59
CA THR A 794 -70.98 -29.70 -68.47
C THR A 794 -71.43 -29.21 -67.09
N ARG A 795 -70.91 -29.85 -66.03
CA ARG A 795 -71.23 -29.52 -64.64
C ARG A 795 -70.14 -28.69 -63.99
N ILE A 796 -70.53 -27.72 -63.18
CA ILE A 796 -69.65 -26.99 -62.24
C ILE A 796 -70.00 -27.47 -60.85
N TYR A 797 -69.02 -27.91 -60.07
CA TYR A 797 -69.26 -28.35 -58.70
C TYR A 797 -68.70 -27.32 -57.72
N ALA A 798 -69.55 -26.87 -56.82
CA ALA A 798 -69.21 -26.01 -55.69
C ALA A 798 -69.38 -26.82 -54.41
N ASP A 799 -68.26 -27.31 -53.87
CA ASP A 799 -68.22 -28.17 -52.69
C ASP A 799 -67.73 -27.37 -51.48
N LEU A 800 -68.50 -27.33 -50.39
CA LEU A 800 -68.09 -26.78 -49.10
C LEU A 800 -68.04 -27.90 -48.07
N GLN A 801 -66.97 -27.98 -47.30
CA GLN A 801 -66.85 -28.93 -46.20
C GLN A 801 -66.15 -28.31 -45.01
N THR A 802 -66.46 -28.81 -43.82
CA THR A 802 -65.81 -28.43 -42.58
C THR A 802 -65.02 -29.65 -42.07
N LEU A 803 -63.70 -29.53 -41.97
CA LEU A 803 -62.80 -30.61 -41.56
C LEU A 803 -61.68 -30.06 -40.67
N ASP A 804 -61.38 -30.74 -39.56
CA ASP A 804 -60.27 -30.40 -38.65
C ASP A 804 -60.21 -28.93 -38.21
N GLY A 805 -61.37 -28.34 -37.89
CA GLY A 805 -61.46 -26.94 -37.50
C GLY A 805 -61.24 -25.94 -38.64
N LYS A 806 -61.34 -26.37 -39.90
CA LYS A 806 -61.22 -25.52 -41.10
C LYS A 806 -62.46 -25.60 -41.97
N VAL A 807 -62.79 -24.49 -42.61
CA VAL A 807 -63.81 -24.39 -43.67
C VAL A 807 -63.09 -24.42 -45.02
N ILE A 808 -63.38 -25.44 -45.83
CA ILE A 808 -62.74 -25.70 -47.12
C ILE A 808 -63.79 -25.58 -48.22
N PHE A 809 -63.67 -24.54 -49.05
CA PHE A 809 -64.49 -24.37 -50.25
C PHE A 809 -63.70 -24.78 -51.48
N SER A 810 -64.31 -25.52 -52.40
CA SER A 810 -63.72 -25.80 -53.70
C SER A 810 -64.70 -25.61 -54.85
N LEU A 811 -64.21 -25.01 -55.93
CA LEU A 811 -64.93 -24.85 -57.18
C LEU A 811 -64.17 -25.59 -58.28
N LYS A 812 -64.83 -26.56 -58.92
CA LYS A 812 -64.23 -27.40 -59.98
C LYS A 812 -65.09 -27.42 -61.24
N ASN A 813 -64.43 -27.34 -62.41
CA ASN A 813 -65.05 -27.44 -63.72
C ASN A 813 -64.10 -28.13 -64.72
N ILE A 814 -64.66 -28.64 -65.81
CA ILE A 814 -63.89 -29.10 -66.98
C ILE A 814 -63.71 -27.90 -67.91
N SER A 815 -62.49 -27.61 -68.33
CA SER A 815 -62.16 -26.53 -69.25
C SER A 815 -62.62 -26.85 -70.68
N GLU A 816 -63.12 -25.85 -71.40
CA GLU A 816 -63.47 -25.97 -72.83
C GLU A 816 -62.25 -26.19 -73.73
N GLN A 817 -61.11 -25.63 -73.32
CA GLN A 817 -59.84 -25.71 -74.04
C GLN A 817 -58.81 -26.49 -73.20
N PRO A 818 -57.92 -27.27 -73.83
CA PRO A 818 -56.85 -27.95 -73.13
C PRO A 818 -55.98 -26.98 -72.31
N LEU A 819 -55.80 -27.28 -71.03
CA LEU A 819 -54.97 -26.49 -70.11
C LEU A 819 -53.48 -26.83 -70.32
N ASN A 820 -52.89 -26.34 -71.41
CA ASN A 820 -51.47 -26.56 -71.73
C ASN A 820 -50.55 -25.55 -71.02
N ILE A 821 -50.54 -25.59 -69.68
CA ILE A 821 -49.79 -24.64 -68.83
C ILE A 821 -48.85 -25.43 -67.92
N SER A 822 -47.62 -24.92 -67.77
CA SER A 822 -46.50 -25.64 -67.14
C SER A 822 -46.66 -25.83 -65.64
N SER A 823 -47.41 -24.95 -64.95
CA SER A 823 -47.67 -25.03 -63.51
C SER A 823 -48.96 -24.30 -63.11
N ALA A 824 -49.59 -24.73 -62.01
CA ALA A 824 -50.74 -24.05 -61.45
C ALA A 824 -50.37 -22.69 -60.83
N GLU A 825 -49.12 -22.49 -60.38
CA GLU A 825 -48.66 -21.20 -59.88
C GLU A 825 -48.71 -20.10 -60.95
N GLU A 826 -48.37 -20.43 -62.20
CA GLU A 826 -48.32 -19.50 -63.34
C GLU A 826 -49.68 -18.81 -63.59
N LEU A 827 -50.79 -19.53 -63.44
CA LEU A 827 -52.15 -18.98 -63.59
C LEU A 827 -52.55 -18.00 -62.48
N THR A 828 -51.82 -18.00 -61.35
CA THR A 828 -52.05 -17.06 -60.24
C THR A 828 -51.13 -15.84 -60.29
N GLU A 829 -50.23 -15.75 -61.27
CA GLU A 829 -49.41 -14.57 -61.51
C GLU A 829 -50.21 -13.44 -62.21
N ARG A 830 -49.71 -12.20 -62.12
CA ARG A 830 -50.41 -11.04 -62.69
C ARG A 830 -50.25 -11.00 -64.20
N PHE A 831 -51.35 -10.71 -64.90
CA PHE A 831 -51.40 -10.56 -66.35
C PHE A 831 -51.13 -11.83 -67.17
N ILE A 832 -50.96 -12.98 -66.51
CA ILE A 832 -50.82 -14.27 -67.18
C ILE A 832 -52.19 -14.78 -67.63
N ARG A 833 -52.22 -15.38 -68.82
CA ARG A 833 -53.37 -16.07 -69.42
C ARG A 833 -52.87 -17.37 -70.04
N GLY A 834 -53.66 -18.45 -69.96
CA GLY A 834 -53.36 -19.71 -70.67
C GLY A 834 -53.30 -19.48 -72.20
N ASP A 835 -52.20 -19.86 -72.81
CA ASP A 835 -51.66 -19.17 -74.00
C ASP A 835 -52.26 -19.57 -75.38
N LEU A 836 -53.57 -19.82 -75.48
CA LEU A 836 -54.22 -20.15 -76.77
C LEU A 836 -55.51 -19.38 -77.11
N SER A 837 -56.02 -18.50 -76.22
CA SER A 837 -57.24 -17.72 -76.49
C SER A 837 -57.03 -16.19 -76.37
N ARG A 838 -56.31 -15.59 -77.33
CA ARG A 838 -56.25 -14.11 -77.47
C ARG A 838 -57.61 -13.47 -77.81
N SER A 839 -58.61 -14.28 -78.13
CA SER A 839 -59.98 -13.87 -78.48
C SER A 839 -60.94 -13.77 -77.29
N THR A 840 -60.60 -14.25 -76.09
CA THR A 840 -61.51 -14.23 -74.92
C THR A 840 -61.26 -13.03 -73.99
N GLU A 841 -62.33 -12.53 -73.37
CA GLU A 841 -62.30 -11.34 -72.51
C GLU A 841 -61.81 -11.66 -71.08
N GLY A 842 -60.74 -10.98 -70.62
CA GLY A 842 -60.28 -11.03 -69.23
C GLY A 842 -59.09 -10.10 -68.96
N SER A 843 -58.83 -9.74 -67.70
CA SER A 843 -57.71 -8.88 -67.29
C SER A 843 -56.42 -9.65 -66.98
N GLY A 844 -56.52 -10.95 -66.66
CA GLY A 844 -55.41 -11.73 -66.11
C GLY A 844 -55.08 -11.35 -64.65
N LEU A 845 -55.96 -10.59 -63.98
CA LEU A 845 -55.77 -10.15 -62.60
C LEU A 845 -56.72 -10.85 -61.60
N GLY A 846 -57.80 -11.47 -62.07
CA GLY A 846 -58.84 -12.03 -61.19
C GLY A 846 -58.32 -13.11 -60.21
N LEU A 847 -57.54 -14.08 -60.68
CA LEU A 847 -56.99 -15.15 -59.83
C LEU A 847 -55.89 -14.62 -58.88
N SER A 848 -55.05 -13.70 -59.33
CA SER A 848 -54.01 -13.09 -58.47
C SER A 848 -54.63 -12.20 -57.38
N ILE A 849 -55.70 -11.46 -57.69
CA ILE A 849 -56.50 -10.71 -56.70
C ILE A 849 -57.15 -11.69 -55.71
N ALA A 850 -57.78 -12.77 -56.20
CA ALA A 850 -58.43 -13.76 -55.35
C ALA A 850 -57.45 -14.44 -54.38
N LYS A 851 -56.27 -14.85 -54.87
CA LYS A 851 -55.18 -15.40 -54.06
C LYS A 851 -54.72 -14.41 -52.99
N THR A 852 -54.38 -13.18 -53.40
CA THR A 852 -53.82 -12.19 -52.47
C THR A 852 -54.84 -11.73 -51.42
N LEU A 853 -56.12 -11.56 -51.79
CA LEU A 853 -57.19 -11.25 -50.82
C LEU A 853 -57.40 -12.40 -49.83
N THR A 854 -57.39 -13.65 -50.30
CA THR A 854 -57.51 -14.84 -49.44
C THR A 854 -56.36 -14.88 -48.42
N THR A 855 -55.11 -14.69 -48.89
CA THR A 855 -53.94 -14.66 -48.02
C THR A 855 -53.96 -13.49 -47.03
N MET A 856 -54.38 -12.30 -47.45
CA MET A 856 -54.51 -11.15 -46.53
C MET A 856 -55.61 -11.33 -45.48
N MET A 857 -56.64 -12.13 -45.77
CA MET A 857 -57.67 -12.51 -44.78
C MET A 857 -57.24 -13.71 -43.91
N GLY A 858 -56.00 -14.19 -44.03
CA GLY A 858 -55.47 -15.30 -43.23
C GLY A 858 -55.80 -16.70 -43.76
N GLY A 859 -56.36 -16.80 -44.97
CA GLY A 859 -56.71 -18.07 -45.62
C GLY A 859 -55.63 -18.57 -46.59
N THR A 860 -55.81 -19.80 -47.07
CA THR A 860 -54.98 -20.41 -48.13
C THR A 860 -55.78 -20.51 -49.42
N PHE A 861 -55.14 -20.19 -50.56
CA PHE A 861 -55.73 -20.28 -51.91
C PHE A 861 -54.85 -21.19 -52.76
N ASP A 862 -55.36 -22.37 -53.09
CA ASP A 862 -54.67 -23.38 -53.86
C ASP A 862 -55.36 -23.60 -55.21
N LEU A 863 -54.55 -23.80 -56.25
CA LEU A 863 -55.02 -24.11 -57.59
C LEU A 863 -54.48 -25.47 -58.02
N TYR A 864 -55.36 -26.33 -58.52
CA TYR A 864 -55.03 -27.65 -59.01
C TYR A 864 -55.49 -27.79 -60.46
N LEU A 865 -54.59 -28.28 -61.30
CA LEU A 865 -54.82 -28.56 -62.72
C LEU A 865 -54.51 -30.04 -62.96
N ASP A 866 -55.42 -30.79 -63.56
CA ASP A 866 -55.22 -32.19 -63.96
C ASP A 866 -55.91 -32.45 -65.30
N GLY A 867 -55.13 -32.48 -66.38
CA GLY A 867 -55.67 -32.47 -67.74
C GLY A 867 -56.56 -31.25 -67.97
N ASP A 868 -57.83 -31.47 -68.27
CA ASP A 868 -58.83 -30.41 -68.47
C ASP A 868 -59.56 -30.00 -67.17
N LEU A 869 -59.24 -30.62 -66.03
CA LEU A 869 -59.83 -30.26 -64.74
C LEU A 869 -59.19 -28.98 -64.20
N PHE A 870 -60.01 -27.96 -63.99
CA PHE A 870 -59.67 -26.77 -63.23
C PHE A 870 -60.33 -26.85 -61.85
N LYS A 871 -59.53 -26.77 -60.77
CA LYS A 871 -60.04 -26.76 -59.39
C LYS A 871 -59.34 -25.71 -58.55
N VAL A 872 -60.12 -24.81 -57.95
CA VAL A 872 -59.66 -23.88 -56.91
C VAL A 872 -60.10 -24.39 -55.54
N VAL A 873 -59.22 -24.30 -54.53
CA VAL A 873 -59.52 -24.59 -53.13
C VAL A 873 -59.18 -23.38 -52.27
N ILE A 874 -60.13 -22.97 -51.43
CA ILE A 874 -59.99 -21.88 -50.48
C ILE A 874 -60.20 -22.42 -49.08
N ILE A 875 -59.27 -22.12 -48.17
CA ILE A 875 -59.23 -22.67 -46.81
C ILE A 875 -59.15 -21.53 -45.80
N PHE A 876 -60.05 -21.52 -44.83
CA PHE A 876 -60.02 -20.65 -43.65
C PHE A 876 -60.20 -21.46 -42.38
N ASP A 877 -59.72 -20.94 -41.25
CA ASP A 877 -60.03 -21.54 -39.96
C ASP A 877 -61.51 -21.31 -39.61
N LYS A 878 -62.19 -22.36 -39.15
CA LYS A 878 -63.57 -22.31 -38.67
C LYS A 878 -63.59 -21.53 -37.36
N ILE A 879 -64.62 -20.73 -37.18
CA ILE A 879 -64.89 -20.05 -35.92
C ILE A 879 -66.14 -20.67 -35.32
N ASP A 880 -66.02 -21.02 -34.04
CA ASP A 880 -67.12 -21.58 -33.25
C ASP A 880 -68.14 -20.51 -32.84
#